data_AF-A0AAN6NS73-F1
#
_entry.id   AF-A0AAN6NS73-F1
#
_cell.length_a   1.000
_cell.length_b   1.000
_cell.length_c   1.000
_cell.angle_alpha   90.00
_cell.angle_beta   90.00
_cell.angle_gamma   90.00
#
_symmetry.space_group_name_H-M   'P 1'
#
loop_
_entity.id
_entity.type
_entity.pdbx_description
1 polymer ?
#
loop_
_entity_poly.entity_id
_entity_poly.type
_entity_poly.pdbx_seq_one_letter_code
_entity_poly.pdbx_strand_id
1 'polypeptide(L)'
;MRLTSAIFALAAATLSLASDPSDCSTTSKEKTGSDFQLTEQADNANVVSLSKIFTAAGKKVSVADVFNDGNHQMTTDSSGRKLWQHTSDFNDEDTTKWVPQGITSTADALDVGTYEGINGWIVSWHRDDDKSVRVTFVNRADDTYRHALLVYPHASDDFREVPVHAGGIMWYGNTLWVVDTYNGIRVFDLTNIWQVGNGDNVGKVSSGVYSAAGYKYVIPQIRWYKWSSSFEFRHSYMALDRTTTPDSLIVGEYQTSTSDPIRLVRYELDYTTRRLKTDSSGVSKAIWAYCVNIERMQGAVSANGKFYLSRSNGASKGDLWAWVPGGAAKQNSGFYPRSPEDLSYDQRNGGRLYTVTEAEGVRYIINSAVSKPSSWAGIGLLSLGFVALLYVVEKKFFAQCLPKGVPFIREPLVATRFSLKTRWAYITDCANLHKEAYENAIIIPGVGFRNELILPPSSYKWINTYADDRLSASHAFAEYDQIAHSLGNDVFIKDPWQGTTVKNDLNPSLDNLMDALNDEVGVAFDAYLDSTPGEWVEGNIMDVMKRVIAQADSRFTVGLPLCRNQEYLQTSVDINEQFITTAGTGLASPGVLRPIYDQRLEYLKRPRTDADPNEPRDHFQIMLRYVQRERPHEFGNFWNITTRVATANFGSMHQSAFMMTNLILNILSSDKEFNTVCVLREELERVAHSDGNPGTWTKAKMANIVRGDSMQRETLRLNTFGGRGCTSSVLSYAPQTSESKYEQAIKFDPFRFSRIREQQVGKEGGPPLTFVSTSLDYLPFSNGRHACPGRFLIDFEIKMAMANLFGNYDVELPTEYKGERPPTVWLTEAQFPPMDARMRVRRREKV
;
A
#
# COMPACT_ATOMS: atom_id res chain seq x y z
N MET A 1 3.47 -5.21 -23.17
CA MET A 1 2.41 -4.28 -23.60
C MET A 1 1.07 -4.89 -23.18
N ARG A 2 0.22 -4.10 -22.51
CA ARG A 2 -0.99 -4.46 -21.72
C ARG A 2 -0.72 -5.02 -20.32
N LEU A 3 -0.34 -4.09 -19.44
CA LEU A 3 -0.72 -4.09 -18.02
C LEU A 3 -2.23 -3.83 -17.87
N THR A 4 -2.69 -4.11 -16.64
CA THR A 4 -3.91 -3.70 -15.93
C THR A 4 -5.12 -4.62 -15.99
N SER A 5 -5.50 -5.04 -14.77
CA SER A 5 -6.76 -5.58 -14.27
C SER A 5 -6.68 -7.05 -13.85
N ALA A 6 -6.28 -7.28 -12.59
CA ALA A 6 -6.91 -8.22 -11.65
C ALA A 6 -5.97 -8.57 -10.47
N ILE A 7 -5.66 -7.61 -9.60
CA ILE A 7 -5.26 -7.91 -8.21
C ILE A 7 -5.99 -6.90 -7.32
N PHE A 8 -7.19 -7.29 -6.88
CA PHE A 8 -7.84 -6.86 -5.65
C PHE A 8 -8.97 -7.87 -5.37
N ALA A 9 -8.60 -9.02 -4.81
CA ALA A 9 -9.50 -9.93 -4.13
C ALA A 9 -8.65 -10.93 -3.34
N LEU A 10 -8.30 -10.57 -2.10
CA LEU A 10 -8.39 -11.46 -0.93
C LEU A 10 -7.99 -10.66 0.32
N ALA A 11 -8.97 -9.95 0.88
CA ALA A 11 -9.06 -9.65 2.29
C ALA A 11 -10.54 -9.52 2.64
N ALA A 12 -10.94 -10.09 3.78
CA ALA A 12 -12.27 -10.10 4.40
C ALA A 12 -13.29 -11.12 3.85
N ALA A 13 -13.23 -12.35 4.39
CA ALA A 13 -14.44 -13.11 4.70
C ALA A 13 -14.75 -12.96 6.19
N THR A 14 -15.05 -11.74 6.62
CA THR A 14 -16.03 -11.52 7.70
C THR A 14 -17.38 -11.45 7.00
N LEU A 15 -18.39 -12.17 7.49
CA LEU A 15 -19.77 -11.93 7.05
C LEU A 15 -20.10 -10.46 7.37
N SER A 16 -19.93 -9.56 6.40
CA SER A 16 -20.38 -8.18 6.54
C SER A 16 -21.90 -8.22 6.47
N LEU A 17 -22.55 -8.02 7.61
CA LEU A 17 -23.91 -7.50 7.61
C LEU A 17 -23.93 -6.30 6.65
N ALA A 18 -24.80 -6.33 5.64
CA ALA A 18 -24.93 -5.24 4.67
C ALA A 18 -25.05 -3.92 5.45
N SER A 19 -24.06 -3.03 5.31
CA SER A 19 -24.07 -1.76 6.03
C SER A 19 -25.24 -0.93 5.50
N ASP A 20 -26.16 -0.52 6.37
CA ASP A 20 -27.29 0.33 6.00
C ASP A 20 -26.80 1.55 5.18
N PRO A 21 -27.30 1.76 3.95
CA PRO A 21 -26.90 2.88 3.10
C PRO A 21 -27.26 4.25 3.69
N SER A 22 -28.08 4.29 4.74
CA SER A 22 -28.47 5.51 5.46
C SER A 22 -27.66 5.76 6.74
N ASP A 23 -26.85 4.80 7.19
CA ASP A 23 -26.08 4.94 8.43
C ASP A 23 -24.65 5.44 8.16
N CYS A 24 -24.45 6.75 8.20
CA CYS A 24 -23.12 7.37 8.10
C CYS A 24 -22.35 7.46 9.43
N SER A 25 -22.88 6.91 10.52
CA SER A 25 -22.27 6.98 11.86
C SER A 25 -21.18 5.92 12.08
N THR A 26 -21.21 4.82 11.32
CA THR A 26 -20.29 3.69 11.50
C THR A 26 -18.83 4.02 11.16
N THR A 27 -17.90 3.18 11.63
CA THR A 27 -16.47 3.29 11.34
C THR A 27 -16.16 3.11 9.85
N SER A 28 -16.95 2.30 9.13
CA SER A 28 -16.85 2.13 7.68
C SER A 28 -17.68 3.19 6.96
N LYS A 29 -16.99 4.15 6.33
CA LYS A 29 -17.64 5.23 5.58
C LYS A 29 -18.01 4.84 4.14
N GLU A 30 -17.42 3.80 3.60
CA GLU A 30 -17.79 3.27 2.28
C GLU A 30 -19.11 2.51 2.37
N LYS A 31 -19.97 2.68 1.35
CA LYS A 31 -21.30 2.08 1.25
C LYS A 31 -21.40 1.22 0.00
N THR A 32 -22.32 0.26 0.04
CA THR A 32 -22.61 -0.59 -1.11
C THR A 32 -23.23 0.25 -2.22
N GLY A 33 -22.46 0.55 -3.27
CA GLY A 33 -22.92 1.39 -4.39
C GLY A 33 -24.20 0.87 -5.05
N SER A 34 -24.39 -0.46 -5.10
CA SER A 34 -25.58 -1.06 -5.73
C SER A 34 -26.91 -0.74 -5.03
N ASP A 35 -26.88 -0.20 -3.81
CA ASP A 35 -28.06 0.24 -3.08
C ASP A 35 -28.60 1.57 -3.62
N PHE A 36 -27.78 2.34 -4.35
CA PHE A 36 -28.12 3.62 -4.96
C PHE A 36 -28.51 3.39 -6.42
N GLN A 37 -29.81 3.49 -6.70
CA GLN A 37 -30.41 3.02 -7.94
C GLN A 37 -31.23 4.11 -8.61
N LEU A 38 -30.99 4.25 -9.92
CA LEU A 38 -31.70 5.13 -10.80
C LEU A 38 -32.33 4.31 -11.93
N THR A 39 -33.64 4.35 -12.08
CA THR A 39 -34.35 3.66 -13.16
C THR A 39 -34.53 4.58 -14.36
N GLU A 40 -33.96 4.20 -15.50
CA GLU A 40 -34.15 4.91 -16.77
C GLU A 40 -35.61 4.83 -17.22
N GLN A 41 -36.19 5.98 -17.58
CA GLN A 41 -37.50 6.06 -18.21
C GLN A 41 -37.35 6.14 -19.74
N ALA A 42 -38.39 5.74 -20.47
CA ALA A 42 -38.41 5.88 -21.92
C ALA A 42 -38.24 7.34 -22.36
N ASP A 43 -37.64 7.54 -23.53
CA ASP A 43 -37.54 8.86 -24.15
C ASP A 43 -38.93 9.43 -24.47
N ASN A 44 -39.09 10.73 -24.27
CA ASN A 44 -40.34 11.44 -24.46
C ASN A 44 -40.68 11.57 -25.95
N ALA A 45 -41.64 10.76 -26.42
CA ALA A 45 -42.08 10.73 -27.81
C ALA A 45 -42.61 12.08 -28.34
N ASN A 46 -43.07 12.97 -27.45
CA ASN A 46 -43.53 14.31 -27.85
C ASN A 46 -42.40 15.20 -28.37
N VAL A 47 -41.15 14.96 -27.96
CA VAL A 47 -39.98 15.69 -28.48
C VAL A 47 -39.83 15.49 -29.98
N VAL A 48 -40.04 14.26 -30.46
CA VAL A 48 -39.98 13.94 -31.90
C VAL A 48 -41.05 14.69 -32.68
N SER A 49 -42.26 14.79 -32.13
CA SER A 49 -43.39 15.47 -32.76
C SER A 49 -43.17 16.98 -32.85
N LEU A 50 -42.80 17.61 -31.73
CA LEU A 50 -42.46 19.04 -31.68
C LEU A 50 -41.23 19.37 -32.52
N SER A 51 -40.20 18.50 -32.53
CA SER A 51 -39.02 18.68 -33.37
C SER A 51 -39.37 18.81 -34.85
N LYS A 52 -40.33 18.00 -35.35
CA LYS A 52 -40.83 18.12 -36.72
C LYS A 52 -41.53 19.46 -36.96
N ILE A 53 -42.35 19.92 -36.02
CA ILE A 53 -43.06 21.20 -36.10
C ILE A 53 -42.05 22.37 -36.18
N PHE A 54 -41.10 22.44 -35.26
CA PHE A 54 -40.11 23.51 -35.23
C PHE A 54 -39.11 23.44 -36.39
N THR A 55 -38.76 22.24 -36.87
CA THR A 55 -37.93 22.08 -38.07
C THR A 55 -38.67 22.58 -39.31
N ALA A 56 -39.94 22.20 -39.50
CA ALA A 56 -40.75 22.66 -40.63
C ALA A 56 -40.95 24.19 -40.63
N ALA A 57 -40.99 24.81 -39.44
CA ALA A 57 -41.07 26.26 -39.28
C ALA A 57 -39.71 26.99 -39.43
N GLY A 58 -38.59 26.28 -39.61
CA GLY A 58 -37.25 26.88 -39.62
C GLY A 58 -36.87 27.51 -38.26
N LYS A 59 -37.39 26.95 -37.17
CA LYS A 59 -37.26 27.46 -35.79
C LYS A 59 -36.51 26.50 -34.86
N LYS A 60 -35.94 25.42 -35.40
CA LYS A 60 -34.98 24.58 -34.69
C LYS A 60 -33.58 25.16 -34.90
N VAL A 61 -32.87 25.47 -33.82
CA VAL A 61 -31.54 26.12 -33.84
C VAL A 61 -30.48 25.24 -33.21
N SER A 62 -29.21 25.52 -33.50
CA SER A 62 -28.08 24.81 -32.91
C SER A 62 -27.69 25.40 -31.55
N VAL A 63 -26.77 24.74 -30.83
CA VAL A 63 -26.22 25.27 -29.58
C VAL A 63 -25.35 26.51 -29.85
N ALA A 64 -24.54 26.48 -30.91
CA ALA A 64 -23.76 27.63 -31.35
C ALA A 64 -24.62 28.85 -31.69
N ASP A 65 -25.80 28.65 -32.31
CA ASP A 65 -26.73 29.76 -32.57
C ASP A 65 -27.14 30.49 -31.29
N VAL A 66 -27.37 29.75 -30.19
CA VAL A 66 -27.74 30.34 -28.90
C VAL A 66 -26.57 31.08 -28.26
N PHE A 67 -25.35 30.53 -28.32
CA PHE A 67 -24.16 31.21 -27.82
C PHE A 67 -23.84 32.50 -28.58
N ASN A 68 -24.05 32.50 -29.91
CA ASN A 68 -23.78 33.64 -30.76
C ASN A 68 -24.89 34.71 -30.71
N ASP A 69 -26.08 34.36 -30.22
CA ASP A 69 -27.21 35.27 -29.98
C ASP A 69 -27.19 35.87 -28.56
N GLY A 70 -26.01 36.06 -27.98
CA GLY A 70 -25.83 36.73 -26.69
C GLY A 70 -26.42 38.13 -26.71
N ASN A 71 -27.40 38.40 -25.83
CA ASN A 71 -28.10 39.69 -25.76
C ASN A 71 -27.86 40.43 -24.45
N HIS A 72 -27.03 39.86 -23.58
CA HIS A 72 -26.58 40.41 -22.32
C HIS A 72 -25.06 40.27 -22.22
N GLN A 73 -24.43 41.10 -21.40
CA GLN A 73 -22.98 41.17 -21.28
C GLN A 73 -22.54 40.97 -19.83
N MET A 74 -21.67 39.98 -19.59
CA MET A 74 -21.01 39.87 -18.29
C MET A 74 -19.87 40.89 -18.18
N THR A 75 -19.58 41.31 -16.96
CA THR A 75 -18.38 42.10 -16.65
C THR A 75 -17.36 41.26 -15.89
N THR A 76 -16.14 41.76 -15.74
CA THR A 76 -15.07 41.08 -14.98
C THR A 76 -14.54 42.01 -13.92
N ASP A 77 -14.44 41.54 -12.67
CA ASP A 77 -13.84 42.33 -11.60
C ASP A 77 -12.30 42.22 -11.55
N SER A 78 -11.71 42.95 -10.60
CA SER A 78 -10.26 42.95 -10.36
C SER A 78 -9.69 41.58 -9.96
N SER A 79 -10.54 40.64 -9.51
CA SER A 79 -10.14 39.28 -9.14
C SER A 79 -10.35 38.28 -10.29
N GLY A 80 -10.76 38.75 -11.47
CA GLY A 80 -11.01 37.91 -12.64
C GLY A 80 -12.32 37.12 -12.57
N ARG A 81 -13.22 37.45 -11.63
CA ARG A 81 -14.55 36.82 -11.50
C ARG A 81 -15.49 37.45 -12.52
N LYS A 82 -16.37 36.65 -13.13
CA LYS A 82 -17.37 37.14 -14.07
C LYS A 82 -18.65 37.50 -13.34
N LEU A 83 -19.16 38.72 -13.53
CA LEU A 83 -20.35 39.25 -12.90
C LEU A 83 -21.49 39.29 -13.91
N TRP A 84 -22.70 38.99 -13.45
CA TRP A 84 -23.91 39.10 -14.26
C TRP A 84 -24.25 40.56 -14.57
N GLN A 85 -25.03 40.79 -15.63
CA GLN A 85 -25.36 42.15 -16.03
C GLN A 85 -26.25 42.84 -14.97
N HIS A 86 -25.88 44.08 -14.64
CA HIS A 86 -26.66 44.98 -13.82
C HIS A 86 -26.75 46.35 -14.50
N THR A 87 -27.96 46.66 -14.98
CA THR A 87 -28.34 47.92 -15.63
C THR A 87 -29.72 48.35 -15.13
N SER A 88 -30.16 49.58 -15.44
CA SER A 88 -31.51 50.06 -15.07
C SER A 88 -32.63 49.18 -15.62
N ASP A 89 -32.43 48.59 -16.80
CA ASP A 89 -33.46 47.89 -17.55
C ASP A 89 -33.35 46.36 -17.41
N PHE A 90 -32.27 45.87 -16.82
CA PHE A 90 -31.99 44.44 -16.68
C PHE A 90 -31.00 44.17 -15.55
N ASN A 91 -31.35 43.24 -14.66
CA ASN A 91 -30.54 42.88 -13.49
C ASN A 91 -30.60 41.37 -13.23
N ASP A 92 -29.52 40.65 -13.52
CA ASP A 92 -29.33 39.25 -13.11
C ASP A 92 -28.44 39.11 -11.87
N GLU A 93 -27.71 40.17 -11.50
CA GLU A 93 -26.81 40.21 -10.35
C GLU A 93 -27.56 40.20 -9.01
N ASP A 94 -28.65 40.95 -8.90
CA ASP A 94 -29.44 41.13 -7.67
C ASP A 94 -30.90 40.69 -7.79
N THR A 95 -31.32 40.10 -8.90
CA THR A 95 -32.72 39.68 -9.04
C THR A 95 -33.11 38.67 -7.95
N THR A 96 -34.22 38.93 -7.27
CA THR A 96 -34.84 38.01 -6.31
C THR A 96 -35.62 36.89 -7.00
N LYS A 97 -35.94 37.05 -8.29
CA LYS A 97 -36.80 36.11 -9.04
C LYS A 97 -36.06 34.88 -9.51
N TRP A 98 -34.78 35.01 -9.87
CA TRP A 98 -33.97 33.93 -10.42
C TRP A 98 -32.69 33.77 -9.62
N VAL A 99 -32.39 32.54 -9.22
CA VAL A 99 -31.23 32.20 -8.40
C VAL A 99 -30.37 31.17 -9.15
N PRO A 100 -29.07 31.43 -9.37
CA PRO A 100 -28.19 30.51 -10.08
C PRO A 100 -27.74 29.38 -9.14
N GLN A 101 -27.64 28.15 -9.66
CA GLN A 101 -27.32 26.97 -8.84
C GLN A 101 -26.24 26.09 -9.48
N GLY A 102 -26.50 25.58 -10.69
CA GLY A 102 -25.63 24.63 -11.37
C GLY A 102 -24.69 25.28 -12.38
N ILE A 103 -23.53 24.66 -12.64
CA ILE A 103 -22.62 25.09 -13.71
C ILE A 103 -21.98 23.90 -14.43
N THR A 104 -21.90 23.99 -15.75
CA THR A 104 -21.17 23.05 -16.61
C THR A 104 -20.51 23.80 -17.77
N SER A 105 -19.62 23.15 -18.51
CA SER A 105 -18.86 23.78 -19.58
C SER A 105 -18.86 22.95 -20.86
N THR A 106 -18.44 23.56 -21.97
CA THR A 106 -18.19 22.83 -23.22
C THR A 106 -17.12 21.74 -23.07
N ALA A 107 -16.27 21.78 -22.04
CA ALA A 107 -15.32 20.72 -21.69
C ALA A 107 -15.98 19.48 -21.06
N ASP A 108 -17.13 19.67 -20.40
CA ASP A 108 -17.94 18.54 -19.96
C ASP A 108 -18.65 17.91 -21.17
N ALA A 109 -19.13 18.74 -22.11
CA ALA A 109 -19.81 18.26 -23.32
C ALA A 109 -18.94 17.29 -24.15
N LEU A 110 -17.71 17.72 -24.46
CA LEU A 110 -16.75 16.99 -25.30
C LEU A 110 -15.32 17.24 -24.81
N ASP A 111 -14.45 16.23 -24.89
CA ASP A 111 -13.05 16.32 -24.43
C ASP A 111 -12.21 17.41 -25.12
N VAL A 112 -12.55 17.75 -26.36
CA VAL A 112 -11.92 18.88 -27.09
C VAL A 112 -12.22 20.22 -26.41
N GLY A 113 -13.29 20.26 -25.62
CA GLY A 113 -13.83 21.35 -24.82
C GLY A 113 -14.23 22.60 -25.59
N THR A 114 -14.59 22.39 -26.84
CA THR A 114 -15.51 23.24 -27.59
C THR A 114 -16.71 22.40 -28.02
N TYR A 115 -17.86 23.03 -28.21
CA TYR A 115 -19.05 22.41 -28.77
C TYR A 115 -19.50 23.25 -29.96
N GLU A 116 -19.63 22.64 -31.15
CA GLU A 116 -19.89 23.37 -32.41
C GLU A 116 -18.91 24.54 -32.63
N GLY A 117 -17.64 24.39 -32.19
CA GLY A 117 -16.59 25.41 -32.31
C GLY A 117 -16.60 26.49 -31.22
N ILE A 118 -17.59 26.50 -30.31
CA ILE A 118 -17.70 27.48 -29.24
C ILE A 118 -17.08 26.96 -27.93
N ASN A 119 -16.38 27.82 -27.20
CA ASN A 119 -15.96 27.59 -25.81
C ASN A 119 -16.88 28.37 -24.88
N GLY A 120 -17.60 27.69 -23.99
CA GLY A 120 -18.68 28.31 -23.23
C GLY A 120 -18.98 27.66 -21.89
N TRP A 121 -19.78 28.34 -21.09
CA TRP A 121 -20.42 27.79 -19.89
C TRP A 121 -21.93 27.71 -20.06
N ILE A 122 -22.54 26.77 -19.35
CA ILE A 122 -23.98 26.75 -19.10
C ILE A 122 -24.19 26.87 -17.59
N VAL A 123 -25.07 27.77 -17.16
CA VAL A 123 -25.46 27.95 -15.75
C VAL A 123 -26.96 27.71 -15.60
N SER A 124 -27.40 26.91 -14.64
CA SER A 124 -28.83 26.75 -14.34
C SER A 124 -29.30 27.79 -13.34
N TRP A 125 -30.57 28.18 -13.49
CA TRP A 125 -31.27 29.04 -12.54
C TRP A 125 -32.65 28.49 -12.28
N HIS A 126 -33.05 28.46 -11.02
CA HIS A 126 -34.43 28.25 -10.65
C HIS A 126 -35.11 29.57 -10.33
N ARG A 127 -36.42 29.58 -10.53
CA ARG A 127 -37.28 30.66 -10.06
C ARG A 127 -37.42 30.54 -8.54
N ASP A 128 -37.64 31.66 -7.86
CA ASP A 128 -37.86 31.74 -6.41
C ASP A 128 -38.97 30.84 -5.86
N ASP A 129 -39.90 30.40 -6.70
CA ASP A 129 -40.96 29.44 -6.38
C ASP A 129 -40.67 27.98 -6.79
N ASP A 130 -39.49 27.68 -7.33
CA ASP A 130 -39.06 26.38 -7.90
C ASP A 130 -39.98 25.82 -9.00
N LYS A 131 -40.87 26.62 -9.58
CA LYS A 131 -41.83 26.14 -10.61
C LYS A 131 -41.29 26.24 -12.03
N SER A 132 -40.12 26.86 -12.22
CA SER A 132 -39.51 27.02 -13.52
C SER A 132 -38.00 27.06 -13.42
N VAL A 133 -37.34 26.52 -14.44
CA VAL A 133 -35.89 26.57 -14.61
C VAL A 133 -35.50 27.13 -15.96
N ARG A 134 -34.49 27.99 -15.97
CA ARG A 134 -33.80 28.46 -17.17
C ARG A 134 -32.34 28.06 -17.10
N VAL A 135 -31.69 28.06 -18.25
CA VAL A 135 -30.24 27.94 -18.35
C VAL A 135 -29.66 29.10 -19.15
N THR A 136 -28.44 29.48 -18.84
CA THR A 136 -27.74 30.59 -19.47
C THR A 136 -26.54 30.08 -20.24
N PHE A 137 -26.48 30.36 -21.53
CA PHE A 137 -25.34 30.08 -22.38
C PHE A 137 -24.41 31.30 -22.35
N VAL A 138 -23.21 31.14 -21.79
CA VAL A 138 -22.19 32.20 -21.71
C VAL A 138 -21.09 31.90 -22.72
N ASN A 139 -20.92 32.77 -23.71
CA ASN A 139 -19.85 32.68 -24.68
C ASN A 139 -18.56 33.25 -24.06
N ARG A 140 -17.50 32.43 -23.94
CA ARG A 140 -16.26 32.86 -23.28
C ARG A 140 -15.34 33.68 -24.19
N ALA A 141 -15.68 33.84 -25.47
CA ALA A 141 -14.89 34.64 -26.40
C ALA A 141 -15.11 36.14 -26.16
N ASP A 142 -16.32 36.54 -25.83
CA ASP A 142 -16.74 37.94 -25.66
C ASP A 142 -17.54 38.21 -24.37
N ASP A 143 -17.75 37.18 -23.55
CA ASP A 143 -18.52 37.23 -22.29
C ASP A 143 -19.99 37.64 -22.47
N THR A 144 -20.52 37.51 -23.69
CA THR A 144 -21.95 37.67 -23.95
C THR A 144 -22.73 36.44 -23.51
N TYR A 145 -24.00 36.63 -23.16
CA TYR A 145 -24.84 35.52 -22.73
C TYR A 145 -26.31 35.63 -23.13
N ARG A 146 -26.97 34.47 -23.19
CA ARG A 146 -28.38 34.32 -23.54
C ARG A 146 -29.06 33.27 -22.66
N HIS A 147 -30.29 33.56 -22.24
CA HIS A 147 -31.13 32.65 -21.48
C HIS A 147 -32.02 31.78 -22.37
N ALA A 148 -32.20 30.51 -21.99
CA ALA A 148 -33.15 29.58 -22.58
C ALA A 148 -33.96 28.87 -21.48
N LEU A 149 -35.26 28.65 -21.71
CA LEU A 149 -36.14 28.00 -20.74
C LEU A 149 -36.08 26.47 -20.88
N LEU A 150 -36.03 25.75 -19.77
CA LEU A 150 -36.18 24.29 -19.79
C LEU A 150 -37.68 23.94 -19.74
N VAL A 151 -38.13 23.09 -20.67
CA VAL A 151 -39.56 22.77 -20.84
C VAL A 151 -39.82 21.26 -20.88
N TYR A 152 -41.03 20.86 -20.49
CA TYR A 152 -41.51 19.49 -20.58
C TYR A 152 -42.57 19.35 -21.68
N PRO A 153 -42.26 18.64 -22.78
CA PRO A 153 -43.25 18.25 -23.80
C PRO A 153 -44.32 17.30 -23.25
N HIS A 154 -45.48 17.83 -22.88
CA HIS A 154 -46.58 17.04 -22.32
C HIS A 154 -47.61 16.59 -23.36
N ALA A 155 -47.59 17.19 -24.55
CA ALA A 155 -48.41 16.80 -25.70
C ALA A 155 -47.58 16.82 -27.00
N SER A 156 -48.07 16.21 -28.07
CA SER A 156 -47.36 16.11 -29.36
C SER A 156 -47.08 17.46 -30.02
N ASP A 157 -47.83 18.49 -29.65
CA ASP A 157 -47.77 19.83 -30.19
C ASP A 157 -47.75 20.90 -29.09
N ASP A 158 -47.43 20.54 -27.84
CA ASP A 158 -47.36 21.49 -26.72
C ASP A 158 -46.34 21.09 -25.63
N PHE A 159 -45.86 22.09 -24.90
CA PHE A 159 -44.91 21.95 -23.79
C PHE A 159 -45.26 22.90 -22.64
N ARG A 160 -44.74 22.63 -21.44
CA ARG A 160 -44.97 23.46 -20.24
C ARG A 160 -43.67 23.65 -19.45
N GLU A 161 -43.70 24.51 -18.44
CA GLU A 161 -42.58 24.72 -17.51
C GLU A 161 -42.18 23.42 -16.78
N VAL A 162 -40.91 23.35 -16.38
CA VAL A 162 -40.38 22.27 -15.53
C VAL A 162 -40.25 22.80 -14.10
N PRO A 163 -41.02 22.27 -13.12
CA PRO A 163 -40.89 22.63 -11.72
C PRO A 163 -39.74 21.85 -11.08
N VAL A 164 -38.55 22.45 -11.02
CA VAL A 164 -37.36 21.85 -10.41
C VAL A 164 -36.45 22.94 -9.87
N HIS A 165 -35.71 22.63 -8.80
CA HIS A 165 -34.72 23.53 -8.20
C HIS A 165 -33.41 23.61 -9.01
N ALA A 166 -33.10 22.57 -9.80
CA ALA A 166 -31.90 22.49 -10.64
C ALA A 166 -30.57 22.79 -9.94
N GLY A 167 -30.39 22.23 -8.72
CA GLY A 167 -29.24 22.46 -7.84
C GLY A 167 -27.87 22.22 -8.48
N GLY A 168 -27.77 21.25 -9.41
CA GLY A 168 -26.58 21.03 -10.22
C GLY A 168 -26.87 20.44 -11.59
N ILE A 169 -25.94 20.66 -12.51
CA ILE A 169 -26.11 20.31 -13.92
C ILE A 169 -24.84 19.69 -14.50
N MET A 170 -25.03 18.80 -15.47
CA MET A 170 -23.93 18.18 -16.22
C MET A 170 -24.24 18.19 -17.71
N TRP A 171 -23.32 18.69 -18.54
CA TRP A 171 -23.40 18.55 -19.98
C TRP A 171 -22.61 17.33 -20.44
N TYR A 172 -23.27 16.40 -21.14
CA TYR A 172 -22.59 15.25 -21.74
C TYR A 172 -23.07 15.01 -23.18
N GLY A 173 -22.15 15.19 -24.14
CA GLY A 173 -22.44 15.13 -25.57
C GLY A 173 -23.58 16.07 -25.96
N ASN A 174 -24.69 15.49 -26.39
CA ASN A 174 -25.86 16.19 -26.91
C ASN A 174 -26.94 16.47 -25.85
N THR A 175 -26.64 16.23 -24.58
CA THR A 175 -27.64 16.27 -23.51
C THR A 175 -27.18 17.10 -22.33
N LEU A 176 -28.12 17.82 -21.73
CA LEU A 176 -27.95 18.53 -20.46
C LEU A 176 -28.73 17.80 -19.36
N TRP A 177 -28.06 17.48 -18.28
CA TRP A 177 -28.58 16.71 -17.16
C TRP A 177 -28.78 17.66 -15.98
N VAL A 178 -29.90 17.51 -15.29
CA VAL A 178 -30.33 18.42 -14.22
C VAL A 178 -30.83 17.58 -13.06
N VAL A 179 -30.29 17.81 -11.86
CA VAL A 179 -30.81 17.14 -10.64
C VAL A 179 -32.24 17.57 -10.35
N ASP A 180 -33.06 16.61 -9.94
CA ASP A 180 -34.37 16.85 -9.34
C ASP A 180 -34.34 16.30 -7.91
N THR A 181 -34.38 17.20 -6.93
CA THR A 181 -33.86 17.02 -5.57
C THR A 181 -34.28 15.71 -4.89
N TYR A 182 -35.52 15.27 -5.07
CA TYR A 182 -36.05 14.05 -4.44
C TYR A 182 -36.43 12.95 -5.42
N ASN A 183 -36.14 13.17 -6.70
CA ASN A 183 -36.80 12.52 -7.82
C ASN A 183 -35.81 11.88 -8.80
N GLY A 184 -34.51 12.17 -8.65
CA GLY A 184 -33.43 11.66 -9.48
C GLY A 184 -32.92 12.73 -10.44
N ILE A 185 -32.88 12.41 -11.74
CA ILE A 185 -32.20 13.23 -12.75
C ILE A 185 -33.06 13.40 -13.99
N ARG A 186 -33.23 14.64 -14.45
CA ARG A 186 -33.89 14.99 -15.71
C ARG A 186 -32.85 15.23 -16.80
N VAL A 187 -33.15 14.82 -18.03
CA VAL A 187 -32.25 14.96 -19.19
C VAL A 187 -32.93 15.75 -20.29
N PHE A 188 -32.25 16.77 -20.79
CA PHE A 188 -32.70 17.71 -21.80
C PHE A 188 -31.89 17.56 -23.08
N ASP A 189 -32.55 17.72 -24.22
CA ASP A 189 -31.96 17.46 -25.54
C ASP A 189 -31.48 18.76 -26.20
N LEU A 190 -30.16 18.93 -26.26
CA LEU A 190 -29.52 20.10 -26.85
C LEU A 190 -29.51 20.04 -28.39
N THR A 191 -29.86 18.90 -29.00
CA THR A 191 -30.10 18.84 -30.45
C THR A 191 -31.47 19.36 -30.84
N ASN A 192 -32.32 19.71 -29.87
CA ASN A 192 -33.69 20.17 -30.06
C ASN A 192 -33.96 21.50 -29.35
N ILE A 193 -33.11 22.51 -29.60
CA ILE A 193 -33.40 23.87 -29.16
C ILE A 193 -34.39 24.53 -30.11
N TRP A 194 -35.48 25.06 -29.57
CA TRP A 194 -36.55 25.64 -30.35
C TRP A 194 -36.68 27.14 -30.08
N GLN A 195 -36.66 27.92 -31.15
CA GLN A 195 -36.94 29.35 -31.11
C GLN A 195 -38.46 29.57 -31.07
N VAL A 196 -38.92 30.31 -30.07
CA VAL A 196 -40.35 30.63 -29.85
C VAL A 196 -40.62 32.12 -30.00
N GLY A 197 -41.90 32.49 -30.06
CA GLY A 197 -42.36 33.87 -30.11
C GLY A 197 -42.36 34.55 -28.73
N ASN A 198 -42.59 35.86 -28.74
CA ASN A 198 -42.73 36.64 -27.52
C ASN A 198 -44.12 36.42 -26.89
N GLY A 199 -44.17 36.26 -25.56
CA GLY A 199 -45.41 36.08 -24.81
C GLY A 199 -45.12 35.58 -23.39
N ASP A 200 -46.05 35.85 -22.48
CA ASP A 200 -45.90 35.55 -21.05
C ASP A 200 -46.18 34.09 -20.70
N ASN A 201 -47.01 33.40 -21.50
CA ASN A 201 -47.33 31.99 -21.29
C ASN A 201 -46.20 31.08 -21.79
N VAL A 202 -46.13 29.87 -21.26
CA VAL A 202 -45.21 28.83 -21.71
C VAL A 202 -45.99 27.73 -22.40
N GLY A 203 -45.60 27.44 -23.64
CA GLY A 203 -46.28 26.46 -24.48
C GLY A 203 -46.96 27.09 -25.69
N LYS A 204 -47.91 26.36 -26.25
CA LYS A 204 -48.71 26.77 -27.40
C LYS A 204 -49.73 27.83 -26.96
N VAL A 205 -49.68 28.99 -27.61
CA VAL A 205 -50.67 30.06 -27.45
C VAL A 205 -51.67 30.06 -28.61
N SER A 206 -52.65 30.96 -28.58
CA SER A 206 -53.65 31.09 -29.66
C SER A 206 -52.97 31.27 -31.02
N SER A 207 -53.56 30.72 -32.08
CA SER A 207 -53.06 30.70 -33.48
C SER A 207 -51.86 29.80 -33.80
N GLY A 208 -51.50 28.84 -32.94
CA GLY A 208 -50.43 27.85 -33.24
C GLY A 208 -49.01 28.40 -33.10
N VAL A 209 -48.89 29.58 -32.48
CA VAL A 209 -47.62 30.18 -32.06
C VAL A 209 -47.23 29.58 -30.70
N TYR A 210 -45.94 29.53 -30.41
CA TYR A 210 -45.40 29.09 -29.13
C TYR A 210 -44.75 30.27 -28.43
N SER A 211 -44.83 30.33 -27.10
CA SER A 211 -44.11 31.31 -26.29
C SER A 211 -43.47 30.64 -25.07
N ALA A 212 -42.56 31.36 -24.41
CA ALA A 212 -41.86 30.85 -23.23
C ALA A 212 -41.57 31.97 -22.22
N ALA A 213 -42.60 32.63 -21.70
CA ALA A 213 -42.46 33.65 -20.65
C ALA A 213 -41.37 34.71 -20.92
N GLY A 214 -41.34 35.23 -22.16
CA GLY A 214 -40.35 36.20 -22.64
C GLY A 214 -38.99 35.62 -23.07
N TYR A 215 -38.74 34.31 -22.92
CA TYR A 215 -37.54 33.66 -23.44
C TYR A 215 -37.67 33.35 -24.93
N LYS A 216 -36.58 33.57 -25.68
CA LYS A 216 -36.50 33.32 -27.13
C LYS A 216 -36.32 31.84 -27.46
N TYR A 217 -35.71 31.07 -26.56
CA TYR A 217 -35.36 29.67 -26.77
C TYR A 217 -35.92 28.78 -25.67
N VAL A 218 -36.34 27.58 -26.05
CA VAL A 218 -36.70 26.50 -25.12
C VAL A 218 -35.91 25.24 -25.42
N ILE A 219 -35.63 24.46 -24.38
CA ILE A 219 -34.91 23.18 -24.47
C ILE A 219 -35.79 22.09 -23.84
N PRO A 220 -36.19 21.06 -24.60
CA PRO A 220 -37.13 20.06 -24.13
C PRO A 220 -36.46 18.96 -23.31
N GLN A 221 -37.14 18.53 -22.25
CA GLN A 221 -36.79 17.32 -21.53
C GLN A 221 -37.06 16.08 -22.42
N ILE A 222 -36.01 15.31 -22.70
CA ILE A 222 -36.09 14.06 -23.46
C ILE A 222 -36.28 12.85 -22.57
N ARG A 223 -35.70 12.84 -21.35
CA ARG A 223 -35.73 11.64 -20.49
C ARG A 223 -35.64 11.96 -19.01
N TRP A 224 -35.74 10.91 -18.20
CA TRP A 224 -35.62 10.96 -16.76
C TRP A 224 -35.00 9.65 -16.25
N TYR A 225 -34.05 9.76 -15.33
CA TYR A 225 -33.58 8.68 -14.44
C TYR A 225 -34.20 8.83 -13.06
N LYS A 226 -35.23 8.04 -12.76
CA LYS A 226 -35.98 8.17 -11.50
C LYS A 226 -35.24 7.51 -10.36
N TRP A 227 -35.14 8.19 -9.23
CA TRP A 227 -34.67 7.58 -7.99
C TRP A 227 -35.56 6.39 -7.61
N SER A 228 -34.96 5.22 -7.42
CA SER A 228 -35.69 3.96 -7.18
C SER A 228 -35.19 3.17 -5.96
N SER A 229 -34.26 3.72 -5.18
CA SER A 229 -33.84 3.11 -3.92
C SER A 229 -34.89 3.27 -2.82
N SER A 230 -34.81 2.41 -1.81
CA SER A 230 -35.76 2.37 -0.69
C SER A 230 -35.58 3.47 0.36
N PHE A 231 -34.55 4.29 0.25
CA PHE A 231 -34.21 5.36 1.19
C PHE A 231 -34.17 6.72 0.48
N GLU A 232 -34.32 7.80 1.25
CA GLU A 232 -34.25 9.15 0.73
C GLU A 232 -32.81 9.50 0.34
N PHE A 233 -32.64 10.14 -0.83
CA PHE A 233 -31.37 10.72 -1.26
C PHE A 233 -31.63 12.13 -1.79
N ARG A 234 -31.15 13.16 -1.08
CA ARG A 234 -31.43 14.57 -1.42
C ARG A 234 -30.43 15.07 -2.46
N HIS A 235 -30.69 14.77 -3.73
CA HIS A 235 -29.86 15.15 -4.87
C HIS A 235 -29.63 16.65 -4.88
N SER A 236 -28.37 17.08 -4.68
CA SER A 236 -28.03 18.50 -4.63
C SER A 236 -27.31 18.96 -5.88
N TYR A 237 -26.30 18.19 -6.30
CA TYR A 237 -25.42 18.58 -7.38
C TYR A 237 -24.92 17.37 -8.16
N MET A 238 -24.31 17.62 -9.32
CA MET A 238 -23.71 16.57 -10.12
C MET A 238 -22.57 17.08 -10.99
N ALA A 239 -21.64 16.20 -11.33
CA ALA A 239 -20.55 16.53 -12.24
C ALA A 239 -20.14 15.34 -13.10
N LEU A 240 -19.64 15.65 -14.29
CA LEU A 240 -18.97 14.68 -15.14
C LEU A 240 -17.57 14.40 -14.58
N ASP A 241 -17.24 13.12 -14.42
CA ASP A 241 -15.93 12.67 -14.02
C ASP A 241 -15.22 12.00 -15.19
N ARG A 242 -14.37 12.79 -15.85
CA ARG A 242 -13.47 12.35 -16.93
C ARG A 242 -12.15 11.76 -16.42
N THR A 243 -11.96 11.65 -15.11
CA THR A 243 -10.74 11.02 -14.55
C THR A 243 -10.84 9.49 -14.53
N THR A 244 -12.03 8.94 -14.75
CA THR A 244 -12.29 7.51 -14.92
C THR A 244 -12.32 7.12 -16.39
N THR A 245 -12.15 5.83 -16.69
CA THR A 245 -12.38 5.30 -18.04
C THR A 245 -13.20 4.02 -17.92
N PRO A 246 -14.46 3.99 -18.42
CA PRO A 246 -15.18 5.08 -19.09
C PRO A 246 -15.46 6.29 -18.17
N ASP A 247 -15.91 7.41 -18.77
CA ASP A 247 -16.41 8.57 -18.02
C ASP A 247 -17.47 8.12 -17.00
N SER A 248 -17.57 8.82 -15.86
CA SER A 248 -18.57 8.53 -14.84
C SER A 248 -19.31 9.79 -14.39
N LEU A 249 -20.44 9.60 -13.73
CA LEU A 249 -21.26 10.66 -13.15
C LEU A 249 -21.06 10.68 -11.64
N ILE A 250 -20.70 11.82 -11.06
CA ILE A 250 -20.70 12.05 -9.62
C ILE A 250 -22.02 12.74 -9.24
N VAL A 251 -22.66 12.28 -8.17
CA VAL A 251 -23.86 12.91 -7.59
C VAL A 251 -23.69 12.95 -6.06
N GLY A 252 -24.09 14.04 -5.42
CA GLY A 252 -24.03 14.13 -3.97
C GLY A 252 -25.23 14.80 -3.34
N GLU A 253 -25.27 14.72 -2.01
CA GLU A 253 -26.38 15.21 -1.20
C GLU A 253 -26.10 16.51 -0.47
N TYR A 254 -27.17 17.27 -0.27
CA TYR A 254 -27.17 18.41 0.63
C TYR A 254 -27.76 18.02 1.98
N GLN A 255 -27.01 18.28 3.05
CA GLN A 255 -27.52 18.21 4.42
C GLN A 255 -26.93 19.31 5.29
N THR A 256 -27.71 19.84 6.22
CA THR A 256 -27.27 20.90 7.15
C THR A 256 -26.68 20.39 8.45
N SER A 257 -26.78 19.08 8.70
CA SER A 257 -26.28 18.43 9.91
C SER A 257 -25.59 17.11 9.57
N THR A 258 -24.49 16.84 10.27
CA THR A 258 -23.83 15.53 10.23
C THR A 258 -24.61 14.40 10.91
N SER A 259 -25.74 14.69 11.57
CA SER A 259 -26.67 13.65 12.03
C SER A 259 -27.40 12.95 10.89
N ASP A 260 -27.55 13.64 9.76
CA ASP A 260 -28.16 13.09 8.55
C ASP A 260 -27.07 12.48 7.65
N PRO A 261 -27.40 11.45 6.84
CA PRO A 261 -26.42 10.86 5.94
C PRO A 261 -26.03 11.86 4.85
N ILE A 262 -24.72 12.15 4.76
CA ILE A 262 -24.14 13.03 3.74
C ILE A 262 -23.31 12.17 2.79
N ARG A 263 -23.91 11.76 1.67
CA ARG A 263 -23.30 10.76 0.78
C ARG A 263 -22.90 11.37 -0.56
N LEU A 264 -21.85 10.77 -1.13
CA LEU A 264 -21.37 11.01 -2.48
C LEU A 264 -21.37 9.68 -3.22
N VAL A 265 -21.93 9.66 -4.42
CA VAL A 265 -22.09 8.45 -5.23
C VAL A 265 -21.56 8.66 -6.63
N ARG A 266 -21.11 7.57 -7.27
CA ARG A 266 -20.60 7.56 -8.63
C ARG A 266 -21.32 6.50 -9.46
N TYR A 267 -21.80 6.87 -10.65
CA TYR A 267 -22.41 5.97 -11.62
C TYR A 267 -21.56 5.85 -12.88
N GLU A 268 -21.56 4.68 -13.50
CA GLU A 268 -20.88 4.45 -14.79
C GLU A 268 -21.70 5.05 -15.94
N LEU A 269 -21.04 5.74 -16.88
CA LEU A 269 -21.65 6.19 -18.12
C LEU A 269 -21.23 5.27 -19.27
N ASP A 270 -22.19 4.97 -20.14
CA ASP A 270 -21.92 4.37 -21.44
C ASP A 270 -21.49 5.48 -22.42
N TYR A 271 -20.22 5.42 -22.83
CA TYR A 271 -19.64 6.39 -23.75
C TYR A 271 -20.28 6.35 -25.15
N THR A 272 -20.78 5.20 -25.58
CA THR A 272 -21.35 5.02 -26.92
C THR A 272 -22.74 5.62 -27.04
N THR A 273 -23.58 5.38 -26.03
CA THR A 273 -24.96 5.88 -25.98
C THR A 273 -25.07 7.26 -25.34
N ARG A 274 -24.02 7.70 -24.62
CA ARG A 274 -23.99 8.91 -23.78
C ARG A 274 -25.09 8.90 -22.70
N ARG A 275 -25.31 7.73 -22.10
CA ARG A 275 -26.34 7.46 -21.07
C ARG A 275 -25.71 6.85 -19.82
N LEU A 276 -26.46 6.79 -18.71
CA LEU A 276 -26.12 5.91 -17.59
C LEU A 276 -26.12 4.47 -18.10
N LYS A 277 -25.15 3.69 -17.64
CA LYS A 277 -25.13 2.25 -17.89
C LYS A 277 -26.21 1.58 -17.05
N THR A 278 -27.14 0.92 -17.72
CA THR A 278 -28.24 0.18 -17.07
C THR A 278 -28.08 -1.32 -17.22
N ASP A 279 -28.68 -2.08 -16.32
CA ASP A 279 -28.92 -3.50 -16.52
C ASP A 279 -30.06 -3.76 -17.54
N SER A 280 -30.39 -5.04 -17.75
CA SER A 280 -31.45 -5.45 -18.67
C SER A 280 -32.85 -4.95 -18.29
N SER A 281 -33.03 -4.49 -17.06
CA SER A 281 -34.29 -3.94 -16.54
C SER A 281 -34.34 -2.42 -16.61
N GLY A 282 -33.31 -1.77 -17.17
CA GLY A 282 -33.22 -0.31 -17.24
C GLY A 282 -32.78 0.35 -15.92
N VAL A 283 -32.22 -0.41 -14.98
CA VAL A 283 -31.76 0.13 -13.69
C VAL A 283 -30.25 0.40 -13.75
N SER A 284 -29.86 1.64 -13.46
CA SER A 284 -28.48 2.05 -13.24
C SER A 284 -28.15 1.99 -11.76
N LYS A 285 -27.07 1.28 -11.42
CA LYS A 285 -26.58 1.11 -10.04
C LYS A 285 -25.29 1.89 -9.87
N ALA A 286 -25.12 2.58 -8.74
CA ALA A 286 -23.85 3.26 -8.48
C ALA A 286 -22.73 2.23 -8.34
N ILE A 287 -21.57 2.54 -8.88
CA ILE A 287 -20.35 1.71 -8.77
C ILE A 287 -19.57 2.01 -7.49
N TRP A 288 -19.90 3.13 -6.83
CA TRP A 288 -19.24 3.57 -5.61
C TRP A 288 -20.16 4.53 -4.83
N ALA A 289 -20.14 4.43 -3.51
CA ALA A 289 -20.88 5.30 -2.60
C ALA A 289 -20.11 5.50 -1.28
N TYR A 290 -20.14 6.71 -0.73
CA TYR A 290 -19.34 7.04 0.46
C TYR A 290 -19.97 8.13 1.32
N CYS A 291 -19.88 7.99 2.63
CA CYS A 291 -20.28 9.01 3.61
C CYS A 291 -19.15 10.03 3.83
N VAL A 292 -19.36 11.25 3.36
CA VAL A 292 -18.35 12.33 3.37
C VAL A 292 -18.41 13.16 4.65
N ASN A 293 -19.60 13.27 5.27
CA ASN A 293 -19.84 14.01 6.52
C ASN A 293 -19.39 15.48 6.51
N ILE A 294 -19.46 16.14 5.34
CA ILE A 294 -19.24 17.58 5.19
C ILE A 294 -20.60 18.25 4.99
N GLU A 295 -21.05 19.01 5.99
CA GLU A 295 -22.32 19.74 5.93
C GLU A 295 -22.34 20.76 4.80
N ARG A 296 -23.53 21.04 4.25
CA ARG A 296 -23.83 22.08 3.26
C ARG A 296 -22.95 22.00 2.01
N MET A 297 -22.62 20.78 1.61
CA MET A 297 -21.88 20.51 0.39
C MET A 297 -22.77 20.81 -0.83
N GLN A 298 -22.26 21.59 -1.76
CA GLN A 298 -23.01 22.08 -2.93
C GLN A 298 -22.44 21.63 -4.28
N GLY A 299 -21.26 21.03 -4.31
CA GLY A 299 -20.63 20.60 -5.55
C GLY A 299 -19.51 19.61 -5.26
N ALA A 300 -19.26 18.70 -6.20
CA ALA A 300 -18.14 17.77 -6.13
C ALA A 300 -17.62 17.40 -7.52
N VAL A 301 -16.30 17.45 -7.69
CA VAL A 301 -15.61 16.92 -8.88
C VAL A 301 -14.44 16.05 -8.47
N SER A 302 -14.02 15.13 -9.36
CA SER A 302 -12.75 14.43 -9.20
C SER A 302 -11.68 15.07 -10.09
N ALA A 303 -10.50 15.31 -9.51
CA ALA A 303 -9.33 15.83 -10.23
C ALA A 303 -8.04 15.40 -9.53
N ASN A 304 -7.00 15.04 -10.28
CA ASN A 304 -5.66 14.72 -9.76
C ASN A 304 -5.66 13.68 -8.61
N GLY A 305 -6.51 12.65 -8.70
CA GLY A 305 -6.63 11.60 -7.68
C GLY A 305 -7.31 12.02 -6.37
N LYS A 306 -8.04 13.15 -6.38
CA LYS A 306 -8.77 13.69 -5.22
C LYS A 306 -10.18 14.11 -5.62
N PHE A 307 -11.07 14.17 -4.65
CA PHE A 307 -12.32 14.90 -4.75
C PHE A 307 -12.12 16.35 -4.28
N TYR A 308 -12.68 17.28 -5.04
CA TYR A 308 -12.79 18.68 -4.68
C TYR A 308 -14.26 18.99 -4.43
N LEU A 309 -14.58 19.50 -3.24
CA LEU A 309 -15.96 19.70 -2.79
C LEU A 309 -16.19 21.16 -2.41
N SER A 310 -17.22 21.81 -2.95
CA SER A 310 -17.63 23.14 -2.52
C SER A 310 -18.57 23.05 -1.33
N ARG A 311 -18.41 23.96 -0.36
CA ARG A 311 -19.33 24.11 0.77
C ARG A 311 -19.85 25.54 0.84
N SER A 312 -21.17 25.66 0.97
CA SER A 312 -21.82 26.94 1.27
C SER A 312 -21.96 27.16 2.77
N ASN A 313 -21.52 28.33 3.24
CA ASN A 313 -21.58 28.75 4.65
C ASN A 313 -22.66 29.82 4.88
N GLY A 314 -23.68 29.88 4.03
CA GLY A 314 -24.76 30.86 4.10
C GLY A 314 -24.24 32.29 3.93
N ALA A 315 -24.31 33.12 4.99
CA ALA A 315 -23.88 34.51 4.93
C ALA A 315 -22.36 34.71 4.80
N SER A 316 -21.58 33.68 5.11
CA SER A 316 -20.12 33.71 5.11
C SER A 316 -19.53 33.23 3.78
N LYS A 317 -18.24 33.54 3.57
CA LYS A 317 -17.45 32.96 2.46
C LYS A 317 -17.51 31.43 2.50
N GLY A 318 -17.66 30.80 1.33
CA GLY A 318 -17.69 29.35 1.22
C GLY A 318 -16.31 28.72 1.15
N ASP A 319 -16.27 27.40 1.25
CA ASP A 319 -15.02 26.63 1.34
C ASP A 319 -14.80 25.75 0.12
N LEU A 320 -13.53 25.40 -0.09
CA LEU A 320 -13.14 24.33 -0.98
C LEU A 320 -12.45 23.23 -0.16
N TRP A 321 -13.00 22.03 -0.20
CA TRP A 321 -12.41 20.86 0.42
C TRP A 321 -11.65 20.05 -0.62
N ALA A 322 -10.50 19.49 -0.22
CA ALA A 322 -9.77 18.50 -0.99
C ALA A 322 -9.69 17.20 -0.19
N TRP A 323 -10.16 16.10 -0.77
CA TRP A 323 -10.39 14.87 -0.05
C TRP A 323 -9.98 13.64 -0.86
N VAL A 324 -9.39 12.65 -0.19
CA VAL A 324 -9.12 11.31 -0.74
C VAL A 324 -9.91 10.33 0.12
N PRO A 325 -10.75 9.46 -0.46
CA PRO A 325 -11.48 8.45 0.30
C PRO A 325 -10.58 7.63 1.23
N GLY A 326 -11.04 7.39 2.46
CA GLY A 326 -10.26 6.75 3.52
C GLY A 326 -9.29 7.67 4.27
N GLY A 327 -9.03 8.89 3.76
CA GLY A 327 -8.22 9.91 4.41
C GLY A 327 -9.05 11.06 5.00
N ALA A 328 -8.42 11.89 5.83
CA ALA A 328 -9.02 13.12 6.34
C ALA A 328 -9.18 14.16 5.22
N ALA A 329 -10.37 14.76 5.12
CA ALA A 329 -10.62 15.87 4.20
C ALA A 329 -9.91 17.14 4.67
N LYS A 330 -9.26 17.86 3.74
CA LYS A 330 -8.58 19.12 4.02
C LYS A 330 -9.44 20.30 3.58
N GLN A 331 -9.80 21.16 4.53
CA GLN A 331 -10.56 22.38 4.27
C GLN A 331 -9.65 23.53 3.85
N ASN A 332 -9.97 24.21 2.76
CA ASN A 332 -9.50 25.55 2.46
C ASN A 332 -10.62 26.54 2.78
N SER A 333 -10.55 27.12 3.99
CA SER A 333 -11.63 27.93 4.55
C SER A 333 -11.74 29.29 3.87
N GLY A 334 -12.95 29.70 3.50
CA GLY A 334 -13.22 30.99 2.86
C GLY A 334 -12.60 31.15 1.47
N PHE A 335 -12.32 30.02 0.80
CA PHE A 335 -11.72 30.00 -0.55
C PHE A 335 -12.61 30.65 -1.60
N TYR A 336 -13.93 30.41 -1.51
CA TYR A 336 -14.90 31.00 -2.41
C TYR A 336 -15.60 32.20 -1.74
N PRO A 337 -16.14 33.14 -2.54
CA PRO A 337 -17.11 34.12 -2.07
C PRO A 337 -18.33 33.45 -1.42
N ARG A 338 -19.23 34.29 -0.91
CA ARG A 338 -20.45 33.82 -0.24
C ARG A 338 -21.29 32.92 -1.15
N SER A 339 -21.85 31.86 -0.56
CA SER A 339 -22.73 30.87 -1.20
C SER A 339 -22.24 30.32 -2.54
N PRO A 340 -21.09 29.61 -2.59
CA PRO A 340 -20.70 28.84 -3.77
C PRO A 340 -21.57 27.60 -3.91
N GLU A 341 -21.93 27.30 -5.15
CA GLU A 341 -22.81 26.19 -5.49
C GLU A 341 -22.05 25.07 -6.23
N ASP A 342 -22.63 24.55 -7.31
CA ASP A 342 -22.13 23.40 -8.07
C ASP A 342 -20.70 23.57 -8.61
N LEU A 343 -20.08 22.45 -9.01
CA LEU A 343 -18.72 22.40 -9.54
C LEU A 343 -18.66 21.68 -10.89
N SER A 344 -17.95 22.29 -11.84
CA SER A 344 -17.53 21.66 -13.11
C SER A 344 -16.01 21.66 -13.22
N TYR A 345 -15.45 20.63 -13.87
CA TYR A 345 -14.00 20.45 -14.00
C TYR A 345 -13.56 20.35 -15.47
N ASP A 346 -12.78 21.32 -15.91
CA ASP A 346 -12.08 21.27 -17.20
C ASP A 346 -10.65 20.76 -16.98
N GLN A 347 -10.40 19.49 -17.33
CA GLN A 347 -9.09 18.85 -17.18
C GLN A 347 -7.99 19.42 -18.08
N ARG A 348 -8.34 20.20 -19.12
CA ARG A 348 -7.38 20.75 -20.07
C ARG A 348 -6.51 21.82 -19.40
N ASN A 349 -5.36 22.11 -20.02
CA ASN A 349 -4.47 23.23 -19.63
C ASN A 349 -4.09 23.26 -18.13
N GLY A 350 -4.00 22.10 -17.48
CA GLY A 350 -3.61 21.98 -16.08
C GLY A 350 -4.75 21.98 -15.07
N GLY A 351 -6.01 21.92 -15.50
CA GLY A 351 -7.17 21.73 -14.64
C GLY A 351 -7.78 23.04 -14.14
N ARG A 352 -9.05 23.31 -14.46
CA ARG A 352 -9.83 24.44 -13.95
C ARG A 352 -11.11 23.95 -13.28
N LEU A 353 -11.41 24.50 -12.11
CA LEU A 353 -12.71 24.37 -11.47
C LEU A 353 -13.55 25.59 -11.83
N TYR A 354 -14.78 25.32 -12.24
CA TYR A 354 -15.80 26.34 -12.43
C TYR A 354 -16.85 26.17 -11.34
N THR A 355 -17.24 27.27 -10.71
CA THR A 355 -18.36 27.34 -9.76
C THR A 355 -19.16 28.61 -9.99
N VAL A 356 -20.38 28.65 -9.48
CA VAL A 356 -21.24 29.84 -9.44
C VAL A 356 -21.57 30.19 -8.00
N THR A 357 -21.92 31.44 -7.73
CA THR A 357 -22.43 31.88 -6.42
C THR A 357 -23.86 32.40 -6.50
N GLU A 358 -24.72 32.03 -5.54
CA GLU A 358 -26.16 32.34 -5.56
C GLU A 358 -26.54 33.68 -4.91
N ALA A 359 -25.73 34.17 -3.97
CA ALA A 359 -26.10 35.30 -3.12
C ALA A 359 -26.17 36.63 -3.90
N GLU A 360 -27.27 37.37 -3.71
CA GLU A 360 -27.52 38.70 -4.31
C GLU A 360 -26.34 39.67 -4.09
N GLY A 361 -26.01 40.47 -5.10
CA GLY A 361 -24.90 41.43 -5.10
C GLY A 361 -23.51 40.81 -5.17
N VAL A 362 -23.42 39.48 -5.11
CA VAL A 362 -22.17 38.72 -5.15
C VAL A 362 -22.30 37.44 -5.98
N ARG A 363 -23.07 37.51 -7.08
CA ARG A 363 -23.24 36.42 -8.03
C ARG A 363 -22.13 36.41 -9.08
N TYR A 364 -21.32 35.37 -9.06
CA TYR A 364 -20.13 35.25 -9.90
C TYR A 364 -20.10 33.91 -10.63
N ILE A 365 -19.54 33.88 -11.84
CA ILE A 365 -18.85 32.67 -12.31
C ILE A 365 -17.39 32.79 -11.90
N ILE A 366 -16.90 31.77 -11.21
CA ILE A 366 -15.54 31.73 -10.67
C ILE A 366 -14.76 30.65 -11.40
N ASN A 367 -13.58 31.03 -11.88
CA ASN A 367 -12.63 30.14 -12.52
C ASN A 367 -11.38 30.02 -11.65
N SER A 368 -11.25 28.91 -10.92
CA SER A 368 -10.08 28.63 -10.08
C SER A 368 -9.21 27.53 -10.71
N ALA A 369 -7.89 27.66 -10.57
CA ALA A 369 -6.99 26.62 -11.02
C ALA A 369 -6.97 25.48 -10.00
N VAL A 370 -7.03 24.23 -10.48
CA VAL A 370 -6.63 23.10 -9.64
C VAL A 370 -5.12 23.18 -9.52
N SER A 371 -4.61 23.45 -8.32
CA SER A 371 -3.17 23.57 -8.13
C SER A 371 -2.48 22.28 -8.58
N LYS A 372 -1.67 22.36 -9.66
CA LYS A 372 -0.58 21.42 -9.84
C LYS A 372 0.32 21.52 -8.60
N PRO A 373 0.95 20.43 -8.13
CA PRO A 373 2.04 20.57 -7.17
C PRO A 373 2.98 21.65 -7.69
N SER A 374 3.14 22.72 -6.91
CA SER A 374 3.67 23.99 -7.39
C SER A 374 5.05 23.80 -8.01
N SER A 375 5.24 24.45 -9.16
CA SER A 375 6.53 24.65 -9.81
C SER A 375 7.53 25.26 -8.82
N TRP A 376 8.50 24.44 -8.39
CA TRP A 376 9.90 24.66 -7.98
C TRP A 376 10.35 25.91 -7.19
N ALA A 377 9.65 27.04 -7.19
CA ALA A 377 10.08 28.27 -6.49
C ALA A 377 9.84 28.20 -4.97
N GLY A 378 8.73 27.59 -4.52
CA GLY A 378 8.46 27.36 -3.09
C GLY A 378 9.29 26.23 -2.47
N ILE A 379 9.82 25.33 -3.31
CA ILE A 379 10.74 24.27 -2.88
C ILE A 379 12.07 24.89 -2.44
N GLY A 380 12.54 26.00 -3.02
CA GLY A 380 13.83 26.59 -2.63
C GLY A 380 13.93 26.90 -1.13
N LEU A 381 12.91 27.50 -0.52
CA LEU A 381 12.94 27.91 0.89
C LEU A 381 12.49 26.80 1.86
N LEU A 382 11.50 25.98 1.49
CA LEU A 382 11.07 24.83 2.30
C LEU A 382 12.04 23.65 2.20
N SER A 383 12.73 23.45 1.08
CA SER A 383 13.84 22.49 0.98
C SER A 383 15.07 22.99 1.70
N LEU A 384 15.37 24.29 1.78
CA LEU A 384 16.44 24.75 2.66
C LEU A 384 16.09 24.53 4.13
N GLY A 385 14.84 24.77 4.53
CA GLY A 385 14.36 24.47 5.89
C GLY A 385 14.31 22.97 6.20
N PHE A 386 13.85 22.14 5.25
CA PHE A 386 13.81 20.68 5.38
C PHE A 386 15.19 20.05 5.27
N VAL A 387 16.07 20.55 4.41
CA VAL A 387 17.49 20.14 4.32
C VAL A 387 18.24 20.62 5.56
N ALA A 388 17.95 21.80 6.10
CA ALA A 388 18.51 22.25 7.37
C ALA A 388 17.99 21.42 8.55
N LEU A 389 16.71 21.04 8.54
CA LEU A 389 16.12 20.15 9.53
C LEU A 389 16.71 18.73 9.43
N LEU A 390 16.79 18.17 8.23
CA LEU A 390 17.48 16.90 7.96
C LEU A 390 18.96 16.98 8.33
N TYR A 391 19.63 18.11 8.08
CA TYR A 391 21.02 18.36 8.46
C TYR A 391 21.18 18.44 9.98
N VAL A 392 20.27 19.12 10.68
CA VAL A 392 20.25 19.18 12.15
C VAL A 392 19.93 17.81 12.73
N VAL A 393 19.01 17.06 12.11
CA VAL A 393 18.66 15.69 12.52
C VAL A 393 19.84 14.75 12.29
N GLU A 394 20.48 14.79 11.12
CA GLU A 394 21.72 14.06 10.82
C GLU A 394 22.83 14.41 11.82
N LYS A 395 23.09 15.70 12.05
CA LYS A 395 24.16 16.17 12.95
C LYS A 395 23.89 15.90 14.43
N LYS A 396 22.64 15.94 14.89
CA LYS A 396 22.31 15.74 16.30
C LYS A 396 22.07 14.28 16.66
N PHE A 397 21.48 13.48 15.75
CA PHE A 397 21.03 12.12 16.07
C PHE A 397 21.85 11.03 15.37
N PHE A 398 22.55 11.34 14.27
CA PHE A 398 23.28 10.35 13.46
C PHE A 398 24.77 10.68 13.26
N ALA A 399 25.30 11.71 13.91
CA ALA A 399 26.72 12.09 13.81
C ALA A 399 27.62 11.06 14.49
N GLN A 400 28.31 10.27 13.67
CA GLN A 400 29.33 9.33 14.13
C GLN A 400 30.72 9.97 14.11
N CYS A 401 31.57 9.58 15.06
CA CYS A 401 32.97 9.98 15.08
C CYS A 401 33.76 9.10 14.10
N LEU A 402 33.89 9.55 12.85
CA LEU A 402 34.64 8.82 11.81
C LEU A 402 36.13 9.14 11.91
N PRO A 403 37.02 8.14 11.69
CA PRO A 403 38.46 8.36 11.70
C PRO A 403 38.89 9.34 10.59
N LYS A 404 39.77 10.27 10.93
CA LYS A 404 40.33 11.24 9.97
C LYS A 404 41.25 10.53 8.97
N GLY A 405 41.14 10.90 7.70
CA GLY A 405 42.02 10.39 6.63
C GLY A 405 41.59 9.08 5.98
N VAL A 406 40.45 8.50 6.39
CA VAL A 406 39.85 7.35 5.70
C VAL A 406 38.94 7.85 4.56
N PRO A 407 39.11 7.35 3.32
CA PRO A 407 38.32 7.81 2.18
C PRO A 407 36.84 7.37 2.29
N PHE A 408 35.96 8.15 1.67
CA PHE A 408 34.56 7.81 1.43
C PHE A 408 34.45 7.13 0.06
N ILE A 409 33.76 6.00 -0.04
CA ILE A 409 33.62 5.26 -1.30
C ILE A 409 33.01 6.12 -2.41
N ARG A 410 33.63 6.09 -3.60
CA ARG A 410 33.23 6.86 -4.79
C ARG A 410 33.22 8.38 -4.59
N GLU A 411 33.85 8.91 -3.54
CA GLU A 411 33.97 10.34 -3.28
C GLU A 411 35.44 10.81 -3.34
N PRO A 412 35.70 12.13 -3.55
CA PRO A 412 37.06 12.67 -3.49
C PRO A 412 37.73 12.44 -2.12
N LEU A 413 39.06 12.34 -2.07
CA LEU A 413 39.82 12.10 -0.81
C LEU A 413 39.57 13.14 0.29
N VAL A 414 39.16 14.35 -0.08
CA VAL A 414 38.84 15.45 0.84
C VAL A 414 37.37 15.45 1.31
N ALA A 415 36.56 14.50 0.83
CA ALA A 415 35.14 14.44 1.14
C ALA A 415 34.91 14.06 2.61
N THR A 416 33.88 14.67 3.19
CA THR A 416 33.42 14.40 4.56
C THR A 416 31.99 13.86 4.60
N ARG A 417 31.39 13.62 3.43
CA ARG A 417 30.00 13.15 3.24
C ARG A 417 29.81 12.46 1.89
N PHE A 418 28.80 11.61 1.80
CA PHE A 418 28.38 10.98 0.54
C PHE A 418 27.52 11.90 -0.32
N SER A 419 27.71 11.82 -1.63
CA SER A 419 26.75 12.33 -2.61
C SER A 419 25.44 11.54 -2.56
N LEU A 420 24.34 12.17 -2.99
CA LEU A 420 23.04 11.50 -3.11
C LEU A 420 23.11 10.30 -4.08
N LYS A 421 23.98 10.38 -5.10
CA LYS A 421 24.25 9.30 -6.04
C LYS A 421 24.80 8.07 -5.32
N THR A 422 25.80 8.24 -4.45
CA THR A 422 26.40 7.14 -3.69
C THR A 422 25.41 6.55 -2.68
N ARG A 423 24.60 7.38 -2.00
CA ARG A 423 23.52 6.89 -1.12
C ARG A 423 22.42 6.14 -1.89
N TRP A 424 22.06 6.58 -3.09
CA TRP A 424 21.11 5.85 -3.93
C TRP A 424 21.66 4.50 -4.42
N ALA A 425 22.95 4.46 -4.76
CA ALA A 425 23.64 3.21 -5.10
C ALA A 425 23.67 2.23 -3.91
N TYR A 426 23.76 2.70 -2.67
CA TYR A 426 23.63 1.83 -1.50
C TYR A 426 22.25 1.16 -1.40
N ILE A 427 21.17 1.84 -1.83
CA ILE A 427 19.81 1.27 -1.79
C ILE A 427 19.59 0.29 -2.95
N THR A 428 20.11 0.62 -4.13
CA THR A 428 19.76 -0.06 -5.39
C THR A 428 20.82 -1.02 -5.92
N ASP A 429 22.07 -0.88 -5.47
CA ASP A 429 23.26 -1.57 -6.01
C ASP A 429 24.30 -1.86 -4.91
N CYS A 430 23.82 -2.20 -3.70
CA CYS A 430 24.67 -2.41 -2.52
C CYS A 430 25.73 -3.51 -2.73
N ALA A 431 25.37 -4.58 -3.43
CA ALA A 431 26.27 -5.71 -3.68
C ALA A 431 27.56 -5.29 -4.42
N ASN A 432 27.45 -4.45 -5.44
CA ASN A 432 28.62 -3.93 -6.17
C ASN A 432 29.38 -2.89 -5.34
N LEU A 433 28.68 -2.05 -4.59
CA LEU A 433 29.30 -1.11 -3.66
C LEU A 433 30.16 -1.83 -2.60
N HIS A 434 29.67 -2.95 -2.07
CA HIS A 434 30.40 -3.81 -1.15
C HIS A 434 31.62 -4.47 -1.80
N LYS A 435 31.52 -4.92 -3.06
CA LYS A 435 32.68 -5.47 -3.79
C LYS A 435 33.79 -4.43 -3.98
N GLU A 436 33.44 -3.18 -4.29
CA GLU A 436 34.41 -2.08 -4.41
C GLU A 436 35.05 -1.72 -3.07
N ALA A 437 34.29 -1.80 -1.97
CA ALA A 437 34.77 -1.46 -0.64
C ALA A 437 35.67 -2.53 -0.01
N TYR A 438 35.50 -3.80 -0.40
CA TYR A 438 36.00 -4.97 0.31
C TYR A 438 37.50 -4.96 0.63
N GLU A 439 38.36 -4.51 -0.27
CA GLU A 439 39.82 -4.60 -0.09
C GLU A 439 40.43 -3.43 0.68
N ASN A 440 39.64 -2.41 1.01
CA ASN A 440 40.15 -1.14 1.52
C ASN A 440 39.57 -0.79 2.89
N ALA A 441 40.34 -0.04 3.68
CA ALA A 441 39.77 0.69 4.80
C ALA A 441 39.04 1.91 4.23
N ILE A 442 37.70 1.85 4.21
CA ILE A 442 36.88 2.82 3.49
C ILE A 442 35.54 3.02 4.19
N ILE A 443 35.02 4.25 4.13
CA ILE A 443 33.71 4.58 4.67
C ILE A 443 32.68 4.34 3.56
N ILE A 444 31.57 3.67 3.88
CA ILE A 444 30.42 3.45 2.98
C ILE A 444 29.13 4.02 3.59
N PRO A 445 28.08 4.30 2.80
CA PRO A 445 26.75 4.60 3.35
C PRO A 445 26.24 3.40 4.16
N GLY A 446 25.62 3.65 5.30
CA GLY A 446 24.87 2.66 6.08
C GLY A 446 23.37 2.90 6.00
N VAL A 447 22.59 2.06 6.68
CA VAL A 447 21.13 2.22 6.81
C VAL A 447 20.80 3.64 7.32
N GLY A 448 19.93 4.32 6.58
CA GLY A 448 19.51 5.69 6.84
C GLY A 448 20.58 6.72 6.50
N PHE A 449 20.91 7.55 7.49
CA PHE A 449 21.95 8.57 7.36
C PHE A 449 23.29 8.16 8.00
N ARG A 450 23.41 6.91 8.48
CA ARG A 450 24.66 6.38 9.03
C ARG A 450 25.73 6.26 7.94
N ASN A 451 26.98 6.29 8.39
CA ASN A 451 28.18 6.04 7.60
C ASN A 451 28.95 4.94 8.30
N GLU A 452 29.41 3.93 7.58
CA GLU A 452 29.98 2.73 8.17
C GLU A 452 31.44 2.60 7.73
N LEU A 453 32.34 2.33 8.69
CA LEU A 453 33.73 2.04 8.39
C LEU A 453 33.89 0.56 8.03
N ILE A 454 34.23 0.30 6.79
CA ILE A 454 34.65 -1.02 6.33
C ILE A 454 36.18 -1.12 6.46
N LEU A 455 36.62 -2.24 7.00
CA LEU A 455 38.01 -2.62 7.13
C LEU A 455 38.31 -3.78 6.19
N PRO A 456 39.54 -3.85 5.65
CA PRO A 456 39.93 -4.94 4.78
C PRO A 456 39.99 -6.27 5.56
N PRO A 457 39.87 -7.43 4.88
CA PRO A 457 39.96 -8.75 5.49
C PRO A 457 41.22 -8.98 6.34
N SER A 458 42.33 -8.35 5.97
CA SER A 458 43.59 -8.39 6.71
C SER A 458 43.46 -7.84 8.14
N SER A 459 42.52 -6.93 8.38
CA SER A 459 42.23 -6.38 9.70
C SER A 459 41.46 -7.36 10.61
N TYR A 460 40.90 -8.45 10.08
CA TYR A 460 40.04 -9.36 10.84
C TYR A 460 40.76 -10.00 12.03
N LYS A 461 42.04 -10.39 11.86
CA LYS A 461 42.85 -10.95 12.96
C LYS A 461 43.05 -9.90 14.06
N TRP A 462 43.33 -8.66 13.68
CA TRP A 462 43.52 -7.53 14.58
C TRP A 462 42.24 -7.18 15.35
N ILE A 463 41.08 -7.13 14.69
CA ILE A 463 39.76 -6.91 15.33
C ILE A 463 39.51 -7.92 16.45
N ASN A 464 39.90 -9.19 16.24
CA ASN A 464 39.67 -10.25 17.22
C ASN A 464 40.61 -10.22 18.44
N THR A 465 41.69 -9.42 18.44
CA THR A 465 42.59 -9.35 19.60
C THR A 465 42.14 -8.38 20.69
N TYR A 466 41.19 -7.49 20.41
CA TYR A 466 40.71 -6.50 21.38
C TYR A 466 39.68 -7.13 22.31
N ALA A 467 39.61 -6.67 23.56
CA ALA A 467 38.53 -7.03 24.48
C ALA A 467 37.24 -6.25 24.15
N ASP A 468 36.09 -6.73 24.66
CA ASP A 468 34.78 -6.16 24.33
C ASP A 468 34.57 -4.76 24.93
N ASP A 469 35.32 -4.37 25.95
CA ASP A 469 35.36 -3.00 26.47
C ASP A 469 35.94 -1.99 25.47
N ARG A 470 36.75 -2.46 24.50
CA ARG A 470 37.35 -1.63 23.44
C ARG A 470 36.68 -1.81 22.09
N LEU A 471 36.18 -3.01 21.78
CA LEU A 471 35.48 -3.32 20.52
C LEU A 471 34.41 -4.38 20.74
N SER A 472 33.14 -3.95 20.87
CA SER A 472 32.01 -4.81 21.22
C SER A 472 31.05 -5.06 20.06
N ALA A 473 30.96 -6.32 19.63
CA ALA A 473 29.98 -6.81 18.68
C ALA A 473 28.53 -6.63 19.17
N SER A 474 28.30 -6.85 20.47
CA SER A 474 26.98 -6.74 21.10
C SER A 474 26.47 -5.31 21.19
N HIS A 475 27.35 -4.33 21.47
CA HIS A 475 26.96 -2.92 21.45
C HIS A 475 26.63 -2.46 20.03
N ALA A 476 27.41 -2.90 19.04
CA ALA A 476 27.16 -2.60 17.64
C ALA A 476 25.82 -3.18 17.17
N PHE A 477 25.51 -4.43 17.53
CA PHE A 477 24.19 -5.03 17.27
C PHE A 477 23.07 -4.29 17.99
N ALA A 478 23.26 -3.97 19.28
CA ALA A 478 22.27 -3.25 20.07
C ALA A 478 21.88 -1.89 19.47
N GLU A 479 22.88 -1.18 18.95
CA GLU A 479 22.71 0.10 18.26
C GLU A 479 22.13 -0.08 16.86
N TYR A 480 22.61 -1.05 16.08
CA TYR A 480 22.15 -1.27 14.70
C TYR A 480 20.67 -1.69 14.66
N ASP A 481 20.27 -2.64 15.50
CA ASP A 481 18.91 -3.20 15.55
C ASP A 481 17.97 -2.42 16.48
N GLN A 482 18.43 -1.29 17.03
CA GLN A 482 17.63 -0.39 17.88
C GLN A 482 16.97 -1.12 19.06
N ILE A 483 17.70 -2.04 19.71
CA ILE A 483 17.16 -3.01 20.68
C ILE A 483 16.42 -2.35 21.84
N ALA A 484 16.92 -1.22 22.33
CA ALA A 484 16.26 -0.48 23.41
C ALA A 484 14.86 0.00 23.02
N HIS A 485 14.63 0.29 21.73
CA HIS A 485 13.31 0.69 21.23
C HIS A 485 12.38 -0.51 21.02
N SER A 486 12.93 -1.65 20.60
CA SER A 486 12.16 -2.87 20.34
C SER A 486 11.79 -3.64 21.63
N LEU A 487 12.72 -3.73 22.59
CA LEU A 487 12.58 -4.54 23.81
C LEU A 487 12.50 -3.70 25.09
N GLY A 488 12.49 -2.37 24.98
CA GLY A 488 12.46 -1.44 26.12
C GLY A 488 13.79 -1.27 26.88
N ASN A 489 14.77 -2.15 26.65
CA ASN A 489 16.12 -2.06 27.19
C ASN A 489 17.12 -2.85 26.31
N ASP A 490 18.35 -2.37 26.16
CA ASP A 490 19.38 -3.04 25.36
C ASP A 490 20.27 -4.02 26.14
N VAL A 491 20.08 -4.14 27.46
CA VAL A 491 20.79 -5.08 28.34
C VAL A 491 20.66 -6.52 27.85
N PHE A 492 19.54 -6.87 27.22
CA PHE A 492 19.29 -8.21 26.71
C PHE A 492 20.23 -8.62 25.58
N ILE A 493 20.85 -7.66 24.90
CA ILE A 493 21.88 -7.90 23.88
C ILE A 493 23.27 -7.51 24.37
N LYS A 494 23.41 -6.41 25.11
CA LYS A 494 24.70 -5.94 25.64
C LYS A 494 25.28 -6.84 26.71
N ASP A 495 24.45 -7.57 27.43
CA ASP A 495 24.82 -8.64 28.36
C ASP A 495 24.24 -9.99 27.87
N PRO A 496 24.86 -10.59 26.82
CA PRO A 496 24.28 -11.69 26.04
C PRO A 496 24.49 -13.06 26.69
N TRP A 497 24.34 -13.16 28.01
CA TRP A 497 24.64 -14.40 28.72
C TRP A 497 23.75 -15.58 28.25
N GLN A 498 22.55 -15.32 27.74
CA GLN A 498 21.72 -16.37 27.13
C GLN A 498 22.37 -17.03 25.90
N GLY A 499 23.16 -16.30 25.11
CA GLY A 499 23.95 -16.89 24.02
C GLY A 499 25.21 -17.59 24.53
N THR A 500 25.79 -17.10 25.63
CA THR A 500 26.93 -17.73 26.29
C THR A 500 26.59 -19.10 26.86
N THR A 501 25.38 -19.29 27.41
CA THR A 501 24.94 -20.62 27.88
C THR A 501 24.77 -21.61 26.74
N VAL A 502 24.28 -21.18 25.57
CA VAL A 502 24.26 -22.01 24.34
C VAL A 502 25.68 -22.47 23.99
N LYS A 503 26.66 -21.56 24.07
CA LYS A 503 28.04 -21.87 23.71
C LYS A 503 28.73 -22.81 24.70
N ASN A 504 28.50 -22.61 25.99
CA ASN A 504 29.27 -23.27 27.06
C ASN A 504 28.58 -24.49 27.65
N ASP A 505 27.25 -24.46 27.76
CA ASP A 505 26.48 -25.39 28.57
C ASP A 505 25.57 -26.31 27.74
N LEU A 506 25.48 -26.12 26.41
CA LEU A 506 24.60 -26.91 25.55
C LEU A 506 25.13 -28.32 25.24
N ASN A 507 26.46 -28.47 25.10
CA ASN A 507 27.08 -29.72 24.63
C ASN A 507 26.66 -30.97 25.43
N PRO A 508 26.53 -30.95 26.78
CA PRO A 508 26.07 -32.10 27.55
C PRO A 508 24.61 -32.50 27.32
N SER A 509 23.77 -31.57 26.87
CA SER A 509 22.33 -31.78 26.64
C SER A 509 21.98 -32.05 25.17
N LEU A 510 22.96 -31.96 24.27
CA LEU A 510 22.74 -31.93 22.83
C LEU A 510 22.03 -33.18 22.30
N ASP A 511 22.42 -34.39 22.72
CA ASP A 511 21.79 -35.63 22.24
C ASP A 511 20.30 -35.71 22.63
N ASN A 512 19.95 -35.34 23.87
CA ASN A 512 18.55 -35.31 24.32
C ASN A 512 17.72 -34.26 23.56
N LEU A 513 18.35 -33.11 23.27
CA LEU A 513 17.70 -32.02 22.52
C LEU A 513 17.51 -32.39 21.06
N MET A 514 18.43 -33.15 20.46
CA MET A 514 18.33 -33.64 19.08
C MET A 514 17.17 -34.62 18.91
N ASP A 515 17.01 -35.58 19.82
CA ASP A 515 15.89 -36.52 19.76
C ASP A 515 14.54 -35.79 19.90
N ALA A 516 14.48 -34.83 20.84
CA ALA A 516 13.29 -34.00 21.05
C ALA A 516 12.95 -33.11 19.84
N LEU A 517 13.97 -32.57 19.17
CA LEU A 517 13.83 -31.72 17.98
C LEU A 517 13.37 -32.54 16.78
N ASN A 518 13.92 -33.74 16.58
CA ASN A 518 13.54 -34.61 15.47
C ASN A 518 12.06 -35.02 15.53
N ASP A 519 11.55 -35.37 16.71
CA ASP A 519 10.11 -35.64 16.92
C ASP A 519 9.26 -34.42 16.51
N GLU A 520 9.67 -33.23 16.96
CA GLU A 520 8.89 -32.02 16.73
C GLU A 520 8.88 -31.57 15.27
N VAL A 521 10.01 -31.66 14.56
CA VAL A 521 10.10 -31.32 13.14
C VAL A 521 9.11 -32.15 12.33
N GLY A 522 8.98 -33.45 12.62
CA GLY A 522 8.00 -34.31 11.97
C GLY A 522 6.56 -33.88 12.24
N VAL A 523 6.23 -33.58 13.49
CA VAL A 523 4.90 -33.08 13.88
C VAL A 523 4.58 -31.75 13.17
N ALA A 524 5.55 -30.83 13.09
CA ALA A 524 5.36 -29.53 12.46
C ALA A 524 5.15 -29.66 10.95
N PHE A 525 5.94 -30.47 10.24
CA PHE A 525 5.74 -30.70 8.81
C PHE A 525 4.39 -31.36 8.52
N ASP A 526 4.01 -32.38 9.28
CA ASP A 526 2.71 -33.03 9.12
C ASP A 526 1.54 -32.06 9.37
N ALA A 527 1.69 -31.10 10.29
CA ALA A 527 0.67 -30.10 10.59
C ALA A 527 0.56 -28.98 9.54
N TYR A 528 1.68 -28.52 8.98
CA TYR A 528 1.71 -27.31 8.12
C TYR A 528 1.79 -27.59 6.62
N LEU A 529 2.12 -28.81 6.18
CA LEU A 529 2.10 -29.18 4.76
C LEU A 529 0.77 -29.81 4.31
N ASP A 530 -0.09 -30.25 5.23
CA ASP A 530 -1.44 -30.81 5.01
C ASP A 530 -1.59 -31.63 3.71
N SER A 531 -0.64 -32.53 3.45
CA SER A 531 -0.65 -33.31 2.22
C SER A 531 -1.24 -34.69 2.46
N THR A 532 -2.38 -34.97 1.83
CA THR A 532 -2.93 -36.32 1.69
C THR A 532 -1.92 -37.20 0.94
N PRO A 533 -1.68 -38.46 1.36
CA PRO A 533 -0.81 -39.39 0.63
C PRO A 533 -1.17 -39.45 -0.86
N GLY A 534 -0.18 -39.25 -1.74
CA GLY A 534 -0.35 -39.32 -3.19
C GLY A 534 -0.85 -38.06 -3.90
N GLU A 535 -1.33 -37.04 -3.19
CA GLU A 535 -1.79 -35.78 -3.79
C GLU A 535 -0.75 -34.66 -3.74
N TRP A 536 -0.66 -33.89 -4.83
CA TRP A 536 0.21 -32.71 -4.90
C TRP A 536 -0.50 -31.49 -4.33
N VAL A 537 0.11 -30.85 -3.34
CA VAL A 537 -0.34 -29.59 -2.73
C VAL A 537 0.68 -28.50 -3.07
N GLU A 538 0.21 -27.30 -3.40
CA GLU A 538 1.07 -26.13 -3.62
C GLU A 538 0.99 -25.21 -2.40
N GLY A 539 2.13 -24.71 -1.93
CA GLY A 539 2.20 -23.83 -0.77
C GLY A 539 3.35 -22.82 -0.85
N ASN A 540 3.22 -21.72 -0.10
CA ASN A 540 4.29 -20.74 0.06
C ASN A 540 5.40 -21.32 0.95
N ILE A 541 6.64 -21.34 0.44
CA ILE A 541 7.77 -21.95 1.13
C ILE A 541 8.07 -21.21 2.43
N MET A 542 8.09 -19.87 2.37
CA MET A 542 8.43 -19.03 3.51
C MET A 542 7.41 -19.19 4.64
N ASP A 543 6.11 -19.21 4.34
CA ASP A 543 5.05 -19.34 5.35
C ASP A 543 5.10 -20.69 6.06
N VAL A 544 5.31 -21.78 5.32
CA VAL A 544 5.48 -23.11 5.91
C VAL A 544 6.77 -23.14 6.75
N MET A 545 7.90 -22.69 6.19
CA MET A 545 9.19 -22.78 6.88
C MET A 545 9.21 -21.90 8.13
N LYS A 546 8.60 -20.70 8.12
CA LYS A 546 8.45 -19.87 9.32
C LYS A 546 7.78 -20.65 10.46
N ARG A 547 6.69 -21.35 10.18
CA ARG A 547 5.91 -22.07 11.18
C ARG A 547 6.63 -23.33 11.67
N VAL A 548 7.22 -24.10 10.75
CA VAL A 548 8.00 -25.29 11.08
C VAL A 548 9.20 -24.93 11.96
N ILE A 549 9.98 -23.94 11.56
CA ILE A 549 11.16 -23.48 12.29
C ILE A 549 10.75 -22.86 13.62
N ALA A 550 9.71 -22.02 13.68
CA ALA A 550 9.24 -21.46 14.96
C ALA A 550 8.84 -22.54 15.96
N GLN A 551 8.17 -23.60 15.51
CA GLN A 551 7.79 -24.73 16.37
C GLN A 551 9.00 -25.58 16.79
N ALA A 552 9.92 -25.86 15.87
CA ALA A 552 11.15 -26.60 16.12
C ALA A 552 12.08 -25.86 17.10
N ASP A 553 12.33 -24.57 16.88
CA ASP A 553 13.08 -23.71 17.79
C ASP A 553 12.41 -23.61 19.15
N SER A 554 11.08 -23.50 19.19
CA SER A 554 10.36 -23.46 20.47
C SER A 554 10.52 -24.76 21.25
N ARG A 555 10.65 -25.91 20.59
CA ARG A 555 10.94 -27.18 21.25
C ARG A 555 12.28 -27.15 21.97
N PHE A 556 13.26 -26.50 21.34
CA PHE A 556 14.58 -26.29 21.92
C PHE A 556 14.55 -25.24 23.04
N THR A 557 13.85 -24.12 22.85
CA THR A 557 13.90 -22.99 23.78
C THR A 557 13.04 -23.20 25.03
N VAL A 558 11.82 -23.70 24.88
CA VAL A 558 10.82 -23.78 25.97
C VAL A 558 10.24 -25.18 26.19
N GLY A 559 10.57 -26.15 25.34
CA GLY A 559 10.13 -27.53 25.49
C GLY A 559 8.61 -27.73 25.38
N LEU A 560 8.15 -28.90 25.82
CA LEU A 560 6.72 -29.23 25.86
C LEU A 560 6.10 -28.79 27.20
N PRO A 561 4.81 -28.42 27.23
CA PRO A 561 3.87 -28.39 26.08
C PRO A 561 3.92 -27.08 25.27
N LEU A 562 4.70 -26.09 25.71
CA LEU A 562 4.67 -24.73 25.17
C LEU A 562 5.05 -24.64 23.69
N CYS A 563 5.99 -25.47 23.22
CA CYS A 563 6.37 -25.49 21.81
C CYS A 563 5.23 -25.85 20.86
N ARG A 564 4.14 -26.46 21.34
CA ARG A 564 2.92 -26.77 20.57
C ARG A 564 1.76 -25.82 20.84
N ASN A 565 1.94 -24.87 21.75
CA ASN A 565 0.90 -23.89 22.08
C ASN A 565 0.80 -22.84 20.96
N GLN A 566 -0.32 -22.83 20.25
CA GLN A 566 -0.52 -21.95 19.09
C GLN A 566 -0.49 -20.46 19.44
N GLU A 567 -0.98 -20.08 20.63
CA GLU A 567 -0.91 -18.69 21.09
C GLU A 567 0.54 -18.25 21.34
N TYR A 568 1.36 -19.11 21.95
CA TYR A 568 2.79 -18.87 22.15
C TYR A 568 3.56 -18.78 20.84
N LEU A 569 3.31 -19.70 19.90
CA LEU A 569 3.95 -19.71 18.59
C LEU A 569 3.61 -18.45 17.79
N GLN A 570 2.32 -18.09 17.72
CA GLN A 570 1.87 -16.88 17.02
C GLN A 570 2.46 -15.63 17.67
N THR A 571 2.42 -15.54 19.01
CA THR A 571 3.01 -14.40 19.73
C THR A 571 4.51 -14.28 19.49
N SER A 572 5.24 -15.40 19.45
CA SER A 572 6.68 -15.41 19.17
C SER A 572 6.98 -14.92 17.75
N VAL A 573 6.18 -15.36 16.77
CA VAL A 573 6.27 -14.88 15.38
C VAL A 573 5.94 -13.39 15.28
N ASP A 574 4.88 -12.91 15.93
CA ASP A 574 4.46 -11.51 15.90
C ASP A 574 5.51 -10.57 16.53
N ILE A 575 6.08 -10.97 17.67
CA ILE A 575 7.18 -10.23 18.31
C ILE A 575 8.37 -10.13 17.37
N ASN A 576 8.71 -11.23 16.71
CA ASN A 576 9.81 -11.32 15.77
C ASN A 576 9.58 -10.40 14.55
N GLU A 577 8.39 -10.42 13.95
CA GLU A 577 8.03 -9.55 12.84
C GLU A 577 7.97 -8.07 13.24
N GLN A 578 7.49 -7.77 14.45
CA GLN A 578 7.50 -6.41 14.99
C GLN A 578 8.93 -5.90 15.23
N PHE A 579 9.84 -6.76 15.67
CA PHE A 579 11.24 -6.42 15.85
C PHE A 579 11.91 -6.10 14.51
N ILE A 580 11.70 -6.91 13.48
CA ILE A 580 12.20 -6.66 12.11
C ILE A 580 11.59 -5.37 11.54
N THR A 581 10.30 -5.17 11.74
CA THR A 581 9.61 -3.94 11.31
C THR A 581 10.19 -2.74 12.04
N THR A 582 10.48 -2.83 13.34
CA THR A 582 11.07 -1.73 14.12
C THR A 582 12.51 -1.45 13.68
N ALA A 583 13.32 -2.48 13.43
CA ALA A 583 14.67 -2.34 12.88
C ALA A 583 14.64 -1.71 11.46
N GLY A 584 13.71 -2.11 10.61
CA GLY A 584 13.56 -1.61 9.23
C GLY A 584 12.91 -0.22 9.13
N THR A 585 11.93 0.09 9.98
CA THR A 585 11.25 1.40 10.07
C THR A 585 11.96 2.39 10.99
N GLY A 586 13.00 1.95 11.71
CA GLY A 586 13.91 2.79 12.51
C GLY A 586 14.64 3.88 11.71
N LEU A 587 14.41 3.93 10.40
CA LEU A 587 14.60 5.10 9.55
C LEU A 587 13.66 6.25 9.97
N ALA A 588 14.09 6.98 11.00
CA ALA A 588 13.55 8.24 11.50
C ALA A 588 12.19 8.18 12.24
N SER A 589 12.20 7.72 13.49
CA SER A 589 11.11 8.00 14.44
C SER A 589 11.64 8.49 15.80
N PRO A 590 11.53 9.79 16.14
CA PRO A 590 11.74 10.26 17.50
C PRO A 590 10.53 9.94 18.38
N GLY A 591 10.75 9.14 19.43
CA GLY A 591 10.18 9.28 20.80
C GLY A 591 8.67 9.44 21.07
N VAL A 592 7.75 9.37 20.09
CA VAL A 592 6.32 9.73 20.32
C VAL A 592 5.41 8.54 20.69
N LEU A 593 5.87 7.28 20.64
CA LEU A 593 5.02 6.11 20.96
C LEU A 593 5.19 5.53 22.38
N ARG A 594 5.92 6.23 23.26
CA ARG A 594 6.10 5.87 24.68
C ARG A 594 4.80 5.67 25.50
N PRO A 595 3.66 6.36 25.24
CA PRO A 595 2.49 6.24 26.11
C PRO A 595 1.72 4.91 26.02
N ILE A 596 1.88 4.15 24.94
CA ILE A 596 1.17 2.86 24.75
C ILE A 596 1.93 1.71 25.45
N TYR A 597 3.25 1.87 25.61
CA TYR A 597 4.13 0.93 26.31
C TYR A 597 3.88 0.91 27.82
N ASP A 598 3.73 2.08 28.44
CA ASP A 598 3.51 2.21 29.89
C ASP A 598 2.14 1.63 30.32
N GLN A 599 1.17 1.57 29.41
CA GLN A 599 -0.18 1.06 29.68
C GLN A 599 -0.25 -0.48 29.76
N ARG A 600 0.74 -1.22 29.22
CA ARG A 600 0.71 -2.70 29.20
C ARG A 600 1.54 -3.38 30.30
N LEU A 601 2.42 -2.63 30.97
CA LEU A 601 3.24 -3.16 32.08
C LEU A 601 2.47 -3.39 33.39
N GLU A 602 1.26 -2.84 33.54
CA GLU A 602 0.53 -2.87 34.82
C GLU A 602 -0.22 -4.19 35.11
N TYR A 603 -0.46 -5.01 34.08
CA TYR A 603 -1.27 -6.24 34.20
C TYR A 603 -0.51 -7.49 34.73
N LEU A 604 0.81 -7.44 34.91
CA LEU A 604 1.63 -8.64 35.14
C LEU A 604 2.10 -8.87 36.59
N LYS A 605 1.48 -8.22 37.59
CA LYS A 605 1.90 -8.27 39.00
C LYS A 605 1.28 -9.41 39.85
N ARG A 606 1.45 -10.71 39.53
CA ARG A 606 1.09 -11.80 40.48
C ARG A 606 2.09 -12.98 40.47
N PRO A 607 2.57 -13.50 41.64
CA PRO A 607 3.62 -14.51 41.71
C PRO A 607 3.14 -15.93 42.10
N ARG A 608 3.90 -16.99 41.76
CA ARG A 608 3.85 -18.31 42.44
C ARG A 608 5.16 -19.13 42.28
N THR A 609 5.38 -20.04 43.24
CA THR A 609 6.63 -20.63 43.74
C THR A 609 6.85 -22.15 43.44
N ASP A 610 8.12 -22.61 43.48
CA ASP A 610 8.79 -23.85 42.97
C ASP A 610 8.75 -25.10 43.94
N ALA A 611 9.20 -26.36 43.69
CA ALA A 611 10.03 -27.09 42.69
C ALA A 611 9.84 -28.66 42.77
N ASP A 612 10.11 -29.46 41.69
CA ASP A 612 10.03 -30.96 41.62
C ASP A 612 11.01 -31.58 40.55
N PRO A 613 11.62 -32.79 40.75
CA PRO A 613 12.53 -33.55 39.86
C PRO A 613 12.15 -33.87 38.39
N ASN A 614 11.06 -33.34 37.84
CA ASN A 614 10.67 -33.45 36.41
C ASN A 614 11.25 -32.32 35.54
N GLU A 615 12.45 -31.84 35.88
CA GLU A 615 12.97 -30.57 35.38
C GLU A 615 13.27 -30.60 33.86
N PRO A 616 12.65 -29.72 33.05
CA PRO A 616 12.90 -29.63 31.61
C PRO A 616 14.37 -29.33 31.29
N ARG A 617 14.91 -29.81 30.16
CA ARG A 617 16.33 -29.60 29.77
C ARG A 617 16.51 -28.61 28.61
N ASP A 618 15.50 -27.80 28.34
CA ASP A 618 15.49 -26.76 27.30
C ASP A 618 16.36 -25.53 27.66
N HIS A 619 16.56 -24.65 26.67
CA HIS A 619 17.40 -23.45 26.85
C HIS A 619 16.87 -22.54 27.97
N PHE A 620 15.56 -22.46 28.16
CA PHE A 620 14.95 -21.72 29.26
C PHE A 620 15.36 -22.28 30.63
N GLN A 621 15.35 -23.60 30.82
CA GLN A 621 15.85 -24.17 32.06
C GLN A 621 17.35 -23.93 32.27
N ILE A 622 18.17 -24.05 31.22
CA ILE A 622 19.61 -23.74 31.29
C ILE A 622 19.80 -22.27 31.70
N MET A 623 18.97 -21.36 31.16
CA MET A 623 19.00 -19.95 31.51
C MET A 623 18.65 -19.71 32.98
N LEU A 624 17.61 -20.37 33.50
CA LEU A 624 17.21 -20.27 34.91
C LEU A 624 18.32 -20.76 35.86
N ARG A 625 19.00 -21.86 35.53
CA ARG A 625 20.13 -22.40 36.31
C ARG A 625 21.35 -21.48 36.29
N TYR A 626 21.65 -20.87 35.14
CA TYR A 626 22.73 -19.89 35.04
C TYR A 626 22.44 -18.65 35.89
N VAL A 627 21.22 -18.11 35.83
CA VAL A 627 20.82 -16.95 36.63
C VAL A 627 20.84 -17.26 38.13
N GLN A 628 20.37 -18.44 38.52
CA GLN A 628 20.43 -18.90 39.91
C GLN A 628 21.86 -18.90 40.46
N ARG A 629 22.83 -19.33 39.65
CA ARG A 629 24.23 -19.50 40.06
C ARG A 629 25.03 -18.20 39.98
N GLU A 630 24.93 -17.50 38.86
CA GLU A 630 25.85 -16.41 38.50
C GLU A 630 25.22 -15.02 38.67
N ARG A 631 23.88 -14.91 38.67
CA ARG A 631 23.15 -13.63 38.67
C ARG A 631 21.95 -13.65 39.64
N PRO A 632 22.17 -13.91 40.94
CA PRO A 632 21.07 -14.09 41.91
C PRO A 632 20.17 -12.86 42.07
N HIS A 633 20.65 -11.66 41.70
CA HIS A 633 19.85 -10.43 41.69
C HIS A 633 18.87 -10.33 40.51
N GLU A 634 19.07 -11.09 39.43
CA GLU A 634 18.13 -11.24 38.31
C GLU A 634 17.20 -12.46 38.50
N PHE A 635 17.52 -13.33 39.45
CA PHE A 635 16.75 -14.55 39.75
C PHE A 635 15.36 -14.18 40.30
N GLY A 636 14.30 -14.75 39.72
CA GLY A 636 12.91 -14.47 40.10
C GLY A 636 12.28 -13.24 39.41
N ASN A 637 13.03 -12.49 38.59
CA ASN A 637 12.46 -11.41 37.77
C ASN A 637 11.87 -11.98 36.47
N PHE A 638 10.59 -12.37 36.52
CA PHE A 638 9.87 -12.98 35.40
C PHE A 638 9.98 -12.17 34.09
N TRP A 639 9.90 -10.84 34.15
CA TRP A 639 9.96 -9.97 32.96
C TRP A 639 11.32 -10.01 32.28
N ASN A 640 12.40 -9.95 33.06
CA ASN A 640 13.76 -10.00 32.49
C ASN A 640 14.04 -11.36 31.85
N ILE A 641 13.61 -12.45 32.48
CA ILE A 641 13.84 -13.79 31.93
C ILE A 641 12.98 -14.03 30.68
N THR A 642 11.69 -13.67 30.70
CA THR A 642 10.81 -13.84 29.53
C THR A 642 11.23 -12.98 28.34
N THR A 643 11.74 -11.77 28.58
CA THR A 643 12.30 -10.92 27.50
C THR A 643 13.59 -11.52 26.92
N ARG A 644 14.43 -12.14 27.75
CA ARG A 644 15.64 -12.86 27.28
C ARG A 644 15.28 -14.11 26.45
N VAL A 645 14.20 -14.80 26.80
CA VAL A 645 13.63 -15.90 25.99
C VAL A 645 13.15 -15.39 24.63
N ALA A 646 12.37 -14.30 24.61
CA ALA A 646 11.93 -13.68 23.35
C ALA A 646 13.12 -13.25 22.47
N THR A 647 14.17 -12.71 23.09
CA THR A 647 15.42 -12.34 22.40
C THR A 647 16.15 -13.56 21.83
N ALA A 648 16.17 -14.68 22.56
CA ALA A 648 16.76 -15.93 22.07
C ALA A 648 15.98 -16.49 20.87
N ASN A 649 14.64 -16.48 20.93
CA ASN A 649 13.76 -16.88 19.82
C ASN A 649 13.94 -15.99 18.58
N PHE A 650 14.15 -14.69 18.76
CA PHE A 650 14.44 -13.79 17.65
C PHE A 650 15.71 -14.19 16.89
N GLY A 651 16.77 -14.53 17.62
CA GLY A 651 18.05 -14.93 17.05
C GLY A 651 18.01 -16.28 16.30
N SER A 652 17.08 -17.17 16.65
CA SER A 652 16.99 -18.52 16.07
C SER A 652 16.01 -18.59 14.88
N MET A 653 14.82 -18.00 15.00
CA MET A 653 13.70 -18.34 14.09
C MET A 653 13.81 -17.73 12.69
N HIS A 654 14.04 -16.43 12.59
CA HIS A 654 13.97 -15.72 11.30
C HIS A 654 15.08 -16.13 10.33
N GLN A 655 16.32 -16.21 10.81
CA GLN A 655 17.47 -16.52 9.96
C GLN A 655 17.45 -17.98 9.51
N SER A 656 17.06 -18.92 10.39
CA SER A 656 16.87 -20.34 10.02
C SER A 656 15.79 -20.51 8.96
N ALA A 657 14.65 -19.80 9.07
CA ALA A 657 13.58 -19.88 8.08
C ALA A 657 14.00 -19.31 6.70
N PHE A 658 14.76 -18.21 6.67
CA PHE A 658 15.34 -17.67 5.43
C PHE A 658 16.35 -18.60 4.79
N MET A 659 17.20 -19.22 5.61
CA MET A 659 18.17 -20.20 5.15
C MET A 659 17.44 -21.41 4.53
N MET A 660 16.47 -21.99 5.24
CA MET A 660 15.75 -23.18 4.78
C MET A 660 15.00 -22.90 3.48
N THR A 661 14.36 -21.73 3.36
CA THR A 661 13.69 -21.30 2.12
C THR A 661 14.66 -21.23 0.94
N ASN A 662 15.83 -20.60 1.13
CA ASN A 662 16.85 -20.52 0.07
C ASN A 662 17.45 -21.90 -0.25
N LEU A 663 17.62 -22.77 0.73
CA LEU A 663 18.15 -24.12 0.56
C LEU A 663 17.22 -24.97 -0.31
N ILE A 664 15.91 -24.96 -0.02
CA ILE A 664 14.90 -25.66 -0.83
C ILE A 664 14.96 -25.17 -2.28
N LEU A 665 14.95 -23.84 -2.48
CA LEU A 665 15.03 -23.26 -3.83
C LEU A 665 16.30 -23.64 -4.59
N ASN A 666 17.46 -23.66 -3.91
CA ASN A 666 18.74 -24.04 -4.51
C ASN A 666 18.80 -25.54 -4.84
N ILE A 667 18.30 -26.41 -3.96
CA ILE A 667 18.23 -27.85 -4.21
C ILE A 667 17.37 -28.13 -5.44
N LEU A 668 16.15 -27.57 -5.49
CA LEU A 668 15.21 -27.84 -6.58
C LEU A 668 15.65 -27.25 -7.92
N SER A 669 16.24 -26.05 -7.91
CA SER A 669 16.72 -25.42 -9.16
C SER A 669 18.01 -26.04 -9.71
N SER A 670 18.81 -26.69 -8.87
CA SER A 670 20.02 -27.40 -9.30
C SER A 670 19.78 -28.84 -9.75
N ASP A 671 18.61 -29.40 -9.45
CA ASP A 671 18.30 -30.82 -9.65
C ASP A 671 18.46 -31.27 -11.11
N LYS A 672 18.02 -30.43 -12.06
CA LYS A 672 18.13 -30.73 -13.49
C LYS A 672 19.58 -30.93 -13.96
N GLU A 673 20.53 -30.22 -13.37
CA GLU A 673 21.94 -30.28 -13.76
C GLU A 673 22.71 -31.35 -12.95
N PHE A 674 22.42 -31.44 -11.65
CA PHE A 674 23.25 -32.20 -10.71
C PHE A 674 22.57 -33.44 -10.13
N ASN A 675 21.30 -33.69 -10.47
CA ASN A 675 20.47 -34.72 -9.86
C ASN A 675 20.43 -34.60 -8.32
N THR A 676 20.42 -33.36 -7.84
CA THR A 676 20.64 -32.96 -6.44
C THR A 676 19.70 -33.66 -5.47
N VAL A 677 18.40 -33.76 -5.81
CA VAL A 677 17.37 -34.37 -4.95
C VAL A 677 17.63 -35.86 -4.80
N CYS A 678 17.95 -36.56 -5.89
CA CYS A 678 18.26 -37.99 -5.86
C CYS A 678 19.52 -38.25 -5.01
N VAL A 679 20.59 -37.51 -5.27
CA VAL A 679 21.87 -37.65 -4.55
C VAL A 679 21.71 -37.36 -3.05
N LEU A 680 20.90 -36.37 -2.69
CA LEU A 680 20.59 -36.06 -1.29
C LEU A 680 19.81 -37.21 -0.64
N ARG A 681 18.77 -37.73 -1.30
CA ARG A 681 17.96 -38.86 -0.80
C ARG A 681 18.80 -40.10 -0.57
N GLU A 682 19.66 -40.47 -1.52
CA GLU A 682 20.58 -41.59 -1.38
C GLU A 682 21.51 -41.43 -0.17
N GLU A 683 22.02 -40.21 0.07
CA GLU A 683 22.84 -39.93 1.25
C GLU A 683 22.04 -40.06 2.55
N LEU A 684 20.83 -39.48 2.60
CA LEU A 684 19.95 -39.55 3.76
C LEU A 684 19.57 -41.00 4.09
N GLU A 685 19.20 -41.79 3.09
CA GLU A 685 18.87 -43.21 3.25
C GLU A 685 20.07 -44.02 3.73
N ARG A 686 21.25 -43.82 3.13
CA ARG A 686 22.48 -44.49 3.54
C ARG A 686 22.85 -44.18 5.00
N VAL A 687 22.73 -42.92 5.41
CA VAL A 687 23.09 -42.48 6.77
C VAL A 687 22.04 -42.95 7.80
N ALA A 688 20.75 -42.91 7.46
CA ALA A 688 19.69 -43.35 8.36
C ALA A 688 19.87 -44.81 8.81
N HIS A 689 20.41 -45.66 7.92
CA HIS A 689 20.61 -47.10 8.13
C HIS A 689 22.03 -47.49 8.61
N SER A 690 22.91 -46.52 8.95
CA SER A 690 24.32 -46.81 9.19
C SER A 690 24.66 -47.57 10.49
N ASP A 691 23.73 -47.65 11.44
CA ASP A 691 23.98 -48.21 12.80
C ASP A 691 22.91 -49.22 13.26
N GLY A 692 22.06 -49.72 12.35
CA GLY A 692 21.01 -50.69 12.67
C GLY A 692 19.76 -50.12 13.35
N ASN A 693 19.70 -48.82 13.65
CA ASN A 693 18.53 -48.14 14.21
C ASN A 693 17.94 -47.11 13.23
N PRO A 694 17.20 -47.56 12.19
CA PRO A 694 16.56 -46.65 11.24
C PRO A 694 15.49 -45.79 11.93
N GLY A 695 15.60 -44.47 11.77
CA GLY A 695 14.65 -43.49 12.33
C GLY A 695 15.17 -42.62 13.48
N THR A 696 16.29 -42.99 14.11
CA THR A 696 16.95 -42.15 15.13
C THR A 696 18.09 -41.34 14.51
N TRP A 697 18.02 -40.02 14.62
CA TRP A 697 19.04 -39.10 14.12
C TRP A 697 19.99 -38.64 15.24
N THR A 698 21.16 -39.26 15.31
CA THR A 698 22.20 -38.91 16.29
C THR A 698 23.19 -37.90 15.73
N LYS A 699 23.97 -37.26 16.61
CA LYS A 699 25.10 -36.41 16.22
C LYS A 699 26.07 -37.10 15.26
N ALA A 700 26.34 -38.39 15.50
CA ALA A 700 27.22 -39.19 14.66
C ALA A 700 26.65 -39.39 13.25
N LYS A 701 25.35 -39.65 13.11
CA LYS A 701 24.69 -39.74 11.81
C LYS A 701 24.70 -38.40 11.08
N MET A 702 24.32 -37.33 11.76
CA MET A 702 24.27 -35.97 11.18
C MET A 702 25.63 -35.46 10.69
N ALA A 703 26.72 -35.89 11.33
CA ALA A 703 28.08 -35.60 10.88
C ALA A 703 28.46 -36.28 9.55
N ASN A 704 27.74 -37.35 9.16
CA ASN A 704 27.98 -38.14 7.95
C ASN A 704 27.10 -37.74 6.76
N ILE A 705 26.30 -36.67 6.89
CA ILE A 705 25.54 -36.04 5.79
C ILE A 705 26.45 -35.00 5.11
N VAL A 706 27.44 -35.48 4.35
CA VAL A 706 28.54 -34.68 3.81
C VAL A 706 28.10 -33.82 2.62
N ARG A 707 27.21 -34.33 1.77
CA ARG A 707 26.67 -33.60 0.61
C ARG A 707 25.61 -32.60 1.06
N GLY A 708 24.75 -32.96 2.01
CA GLY A 708 23.85 -32.01 2.66
C GLY A 708 24.58 -30.85 3.34
N ASP A 709 25.70 -31.10 4.01
CA ASP A 709 26.61 -30.05 4.51
C ASP A 709 27.06 -29.08 3.41
N SER A 710 27.43 -29.62 2.24
CA SER A 710 27.87 -28.85 1.09
C SER A 710 26.74 -27.96 0.54
N MET A 711 25.52 -28.48 0.43
CA MET A 711 24.35 -27.74 -0.04
C MET A 711 23.98 -26.58 0.89
N GLN A 712 24.01 -26.82 2.20
CA GLN A 712 23.79 -25.78 3.22
C GLN A 712 24.88 -24.70 3.16
N ARG A 713 26.14 -25.14 3.06
CA ARG A 713 27.30 -24.24 3.00
C ARG A 713 27.28 -23.38 1.73
N GLU A 714 26.98 -23.97 0.58
CA GLU A 714 26.87 -23.23 -0.69
C GLU A 714 25.68 -22.27 -0.67
N THR A 715 24.56 -22.65 -0.05
CA THR A 715 23.40 -21.77 0.11
C THR A 715 23.74 -20.53 0.90
N LEU A 716 24.40 -20.64 2.06
CA LEU A 716 24.81 -19.47 2.84
C LEU A 716 25.95 -18.69 2.18
N ARG A 717 26.78 -19.30 1.33
CA ARG A 717 27.79 -18.58 0.55
C ARG A 717 27.11 -17.56 -0.40
N LEU A 718 26.05 -17.98 -1.10
CA LEU A 718 25.34 -17.16 -2.08
C LEU A 718 24.20 -16.31 -1.50
N ASN A 719 23.49 -16.83 -0.51
CA ASN A 719 22.24 -16.26 0.03
C ASN A 719 22.34 -16.00 1.54
N THR A 720 23.44 -15.40 2.00
CA THR A 720 23.58 -14.97 3.41
C THR A 720 22.66 -13.78 3.70
N PHE A 721 21.90 -13.83 4.80
CA PHE A 721 20.98 -12.76 5.18
C PHE A 721 21.72 -11.42 5.36
N GLY A 722 22.86 -11.41 6.05
CA GLY A 722 23.65 -10.20 6.28
C GLY A 722 24.89 -10.13 5.39
N GLY A 723 25.07 -9.04 4.64
CA GLY A 723 26.27 -8.78 3.84
C GLY A 723 27.54 -8.45 4.65
N ARG A 724 27.49 -8.50 5.99
CA ARG A 724 28.60 -8.23 6.92
C ARG A 724 28.94 -9.45 7.79
N GLY A 725 30.24 -9.64 8.07
CA GLY A 725 30.78 -10.59 9.02
C GLY A 725 31.51 -9.86 10.15
N CYS A 726 31.32 -10.28 11.40
CA CYS A 726 31.43 -9.45 12.61
C CYS A 726 30.53 -8.21 12.51
N THR A 727 29.70 -7.98 13.51
CA THR A 727 28.78 -6.83 13.57
C THR A 727 29.55 -5.50 13.56
N SER A 728 29.89 -5.07 12.34
CA SER A 728 30.04 -3.69 11.84
C SER A 728 31.37 -3.28 11.19
N SER A 729 32.25 -4.17 10.69
CA SER A 729 33.43 -3.67 9.92
C SER A 729 34.00 -4.54 8.80
N VAL A 730 33.57 -5.79 8.56
CA VAL A 730 34.11 -6.61 7.45
C VAL A 730 32.97 -7.15 6.60
N LEU A 731 33.11 -7.10 5.28
CA LEU A 731 32.08 -7.54 4.35
C LEU A 731 32.15 -9.06 4.14
N SER A 732 31.01 -9.75 4.30
CA SER A 732 30.91 -11.22 4.17
C SER A 732 30.58 -11.65 2.73
N TYR A 733 29.77 -10.87 2.00
CA TYR A 733 29.29 -11.26 0.68
C TYR A 733 30.37 -11.20 -0.41
N ALA A 734 31.21 -10.16 -0.40
CA ALA A 734 32.29 -9.98 -1.37
C ALA A 734 33.31 -11.15 -1.40
N PRO A 735 33.88 -11.62 -0.28
CA PRO A 735 34.78 -12.77 -0.31
C PRO A 735 34.07 -14.04 -0.78
N GLN A 736 32.82 -14.22 -0.35
CA GLN A 736 32.04 -15.40 -0.64
C GLN A 736 31.67 -15.53 -2.12
N THR A 737 31.65 -14.44 -2.88
CA THR A 737 31.26 -14.39 -4.30
C THR A 737 32.39 -13.96 -5.23
N SER A 738 33.64 -14.04 -4.76
CA SER A 738 34.81 -13.67 -5.57
C SER A 738 35.24 -14.80 -6.52
N GLU A 739 35.36 -14.49 -7.81
CA GLU A 739 35.91 -15.40 -8.83
C GLU A 739 37.39 -15.75 -8.57
N SER A 740 38.12 -14.91 -7.81
CA SER A 740 39.49 -15.25 -7.39
C SER A 740 39.56 -16.39 -6.37
N LYS A 741 38.43 -16.74 -5.73
CA LYS A 741 38.35 -17.75 -4.66
C LYS A 741 37.49 -18.94 -5.05
N TYR A 742 36.44 -18.72 -5.82
CA TYR A 742 35.48 -19.75 -6.23
C TYR A 742 35.33 -19.73 -7.74
N GLU A 743 35.58 -20.86 -8.40
CA GLU A 743 35.28 -21.01 -9.82
C GLU A 743 33.76 -20.91 -10.05
N GLN A 744 33.35 -20.07 -11.02
CA GLN A 744 31.94 -19.76 -11.27
C GLN A 744 31.27 -19.28 -9.98
N ALA A 745 31.84 -18.25 -9.37
CA ALA A 745 31.53 -17.84 -8.00
C ALA A 745 30.05 -17.54 -7.77
N ILE A 746 29.31 -17.04 -8.75
CA ILE A 746 27.87 -16.76 -8.60
C ILE A 746 26.97 -17.97 -8.87
N LYS A 747 27.49 -19.05 -9.44
CA LYS A 747 26.73 -20.28 -9.73
C LYS A 747 26.62 -21.12 -8.46
N PHE A 748 25.40 -21.55 -8.14
CA PHE A 748 25.17 -22.55 -7.10
C PHE A 748 25.66 -23.91 -7.56
N ASP A 749 26.62 -24.47 -6.82
CA ASP A 749 27.12 -25.82 -7.03
C ASP A 749 26.92 -26.64 -5.74
N PRO A 750 25.92 -27.53 -5.69
CA PRO A 750 25.53 -28.23 -4.46
C PRO A 750 26.66 -29.07 -3.87
N PHE A 751 27.62 -29.51 -4.68
CA PHE A 751 28.68 -30.44 -4.29
C PHE A 751 30.07 -29.79 -4.23
N ARG A 752 30.15 -28.46 -4.34
CA ARG A 752 31.40 -27.70 -4.32
C ARG A 752 32.31 -28.09 -3.15
N PHE A 753 31.75 -28.20 -1.95
CA PHE A 753 32.51 -28.48 -0.73
C PHE A 753 32.59 -29.97 -0.43
N SER A 754 31.57 -30.77 -0.80
CA SER A 754 31.61 -32.22 -0.60
C SER A 754 32.70 -32.87 -1.43
N ARG A 755 32.87 -32.46 -2.70
CA ARG A 755 33.94 -32.98 -3.57
C ARG A 755 35.33 -32.76 -2.97
N ILE A 756 35.57 -31.59 -2.35
CA ILE A 756 36.84 -31.30 -1.67
C ILE A 756 37.00 -32.22 -0.46
N ARG A 757 35.98 -32.33 0.40
CA ARG A 757 36.05 -33.18 1.60
C ARG A 757 36.27 -34.65 1.25
N GLU A 758 35.55 -35.17 0.26
CA GLU A 758 35.65 -36.56 -0.22
C GLU A 758 37.05 -36.85 -0.77
N GLN A 759 37.70 -35.89 -1.45
CA GLN A 759 39.08 -36.02 -1.95
C GLN A 759 40.16 -35.97 -0.86
N GLN A 760 39.81 -35.48 0.33
CA GLN A 760 40.70 -35.33 1.49
C GLN A 760 40.55 -36.46 2.53
N VAL A 761 39.60 -37.38 2.34
CA VAL A 761 39.44 -38.55 3.22
C VAL A 761 40.75 -39.34 3.25
N GLY A 762 41.33 -39.52 4.44
CA GLY A 762 42.61 -40.22 4.64
C GLY A 762 43.87 -39.37 4.44
N LYS A 763 43.76 -38.05 4.18
CA LYS A 763 44.89 -37.12 4.08
C LYS A 763 44.92 -36.19 5.29
N GLU A 764 46.10 -36.02 5.92
CA GLU A 764 46.27 -35.06 7.03
C GLU A 764 46.30 -33.61 6.51
N GLY A 765 45.70 -32.69 7.28
CA GLY A 765 45.79 -31.24 7.04
C GLY A 765 44.74 -30.61 6.12
N GLY A 766 43.72 -31.34 5.67
CA GLY A 766 42.62 -30.78 4.88
C GLY A 766 41.68 -29.87 5.69
N PRO A 767 41.08 -28.82 5.09
CA PRO A 767 40.14 -27.95 5.78
C PRO A 767 38.82 -28.71 6.08
N PRO A 768 38.21 -28.56 7.27
CA PRO A 768 37.05 -29.35 7.66
C PRO A 768 35.80 -29.11 6.80
N LEU A 769 35.65 -27.89 6.24
CA LEU A 769 34.60 -27.47 5.29
C LEU A 769 33.17 -27.94 5.61
N THR A 770 32.86 -28.21 6.87
CA THR A 770 31.50 -28.52 7.34
C THR A 770 30.62 -27.28 7.25
N PHE A 771 29.30 -27.43 7.36
CA PHE A 771 28.38 -26.30 7.37
C PHE A 771 28.77 -25.21 8.40
N VAL A 772 29.14 -25.64 9.61
CA VAL A 772 29.49 -24.79 10.76
C VAL A 772 30.92 -24.25 10.77
N SER A 773 31.77 -24.70 9.83
CA SER A 773 33.17 -24.28 9.77
C SER A 773 33.28 -22.86 9.21
N THR A 774 33.87 -21.94 9.96
CA THR A 774 34.02 -20.53 9.57
C THR A 774 35.43 -20.25 9.07
N SER A 775 35.58 -19.28 8.19
CA SER A 775 36.89 -18.80 7.71
C SER A 775 36.81 -17.34 7.28
N LEU A 776 37.93 -16.71 6.92
CA LEU A 776 37.92 -15.36 6.36
C LEU A 776 37.27 -15.28 4.97
N ASP A 777 37.09 -16.43 4.32
CA ASP A 777 36.46 -16.56 3.01
C ASP A 777 35.00 -17.02 3.10
N TYR A 778 34.56 -17.42 4.30
CA TYR A 778 33.22 -17.92 4.57
C TYR A 778 32.75 -17.41 5.95
N LEU A 779 32.00 -16.31 5.91
CA LEU A 779 31.61 -15.50 7.08
C LEU A 779 30.09 -15.43 7.36
N PRO A 780 29.22 -16.37 6.91
CA PRO A 780 27.79 -16.24 7.20
C PRO A 780 27.47 -16.40 8.69
N PHE A 781 28.37 -17.04 9.46
CA PHE A 781 28.30 -17.12 10.91
C PHE A 781 29.29 -16.20 11.61
N SER A 782 29.90 -15.22 10.91
CA SER A 782 31.12 -14.57 11.38
C SER A 782 32.25 -15.60 11.63
N ASN A 783 33.33 -15.24 12.31
CA ASN A 783 34.47 -16.11 12.59
C ASN A 783 35.15 -15.76 13.93
N GLY A 784 35.76 -16.73 14.59
CA GLY A 784 36.48 -16.54 15.85
C GLY A 784 35.56 -16.32 17.07
N ARG A 785 35.93 -15.40 17.97
CA ARG A 785 35.22 -15.15 19.24
C ARG A 785 33.78 -14.63 19.03
N HIS A 786 33.56 -13.99 17.89
CA HIS A 786 32.29 -13.41 17.45
C HIS A 786 31.49 -14.34 16.52
N ALA A 787 31.91 -15.59 16.36
CA ALA A 787 31.16 -16.56 15.57
C ALA A 787 29.82 -16.87 16.25
N CYS A 788 28.75 -17.01 15.44
CA CYS A 788 27.41 -17.32 15.91
C CYS A 788 27.43 -18.53 16.87
N PRO A 789 26.94 -18.38 18.11
CA PRO A 789 26.93 -19.47 19.09
C PRO A 789 25.96 -20.59 18.69
N GLY A 790 24.84 -20.24 18.03
CA GLY A 790 23.79 -21.19 17.60
C GLY A 790 24.13 -22.00 16.34
N ARG A 791 25.26 -21.77 15.67
CA ARG A 791 25.58 -22.42 14.37
C ARG A 791 25.53 -23.96 14.41
N PHE A 792 25.89 -24.57 15.54
CA PHE A 792 25.82 -26.02 15.70
C PHE A 792 24.39 -26.52 15.86
N LEU A 793 23.53 -25.76 16.54
CA LEU A 793 22.11 -26.09 16.66
C LEU A 793 21.43 -26.03 15.28
N ILE A 794 21.66 -24.95 14.53
CA ILE A 794 21.10 -24.74 13.19
C ILE A 794 21.53 -25.85 12.22
N ASP A 795 22.76 -26.36 12.32
CA ASP A 795 23.20 -27.51 11.52
C ASP A 795 22.28 -28.72 11.70
N PHE A 796 21.94 -29.04 12.95
CA PHE A 796 21.06 -30.17 13.24
C PHE A 796 19.62 -29.88 12.84
N GLU A 797 19.11 -28.70 13.18
CA GLU A 797 17.75 -28.26 12.83
C GLU A 797 17.50 -28.37 11.33
N ILE A 798 18.36 -27.76 10.52
CA ILE A 798 18.21 -27.71 9.07
C ILE A 798 18.41 -29.10 8.45
N LYS A 799 19.35 -29.90 8.94
CA LYS A 799 19.52 -31.28 8.46
C LYS A 799 18.32 -32.16 8.80
N MET A 800 17.72 -32.01 9.99
CA MET A 800 16.50 -32.73 10.36
C MET A 800 15.33 -32.30 9.49
N ALA A 801 15.17 -30.99 9.26
CA ALA A 801 14.12 -30.46 8.39
C ALA A 801 14.29 -30.94 6.95
N MET A 802 15.52 -30.93 6.44
CA MET A 802 15.88 -31.46 5.12
C MET A 802 15.63 -32.97 5.02
N ALA A 803 16.04 -33.74 6.04
CA ALA A 803 15.82 -35.19 6.09
C ALA A 803 14.33 -35.53 6.11
N ASN A 804 13.54 -34.78 6.87
CA ASN A 804 12.09 -34.97 6.94
C ASN A 804 11.42 -34.61 5.61
N LEU A 805 11.69 -33.41 5.08
CA LEU A 805 11.08 -32.92 3.84
C LEU A 805 11.44 -33.80 2.64
N PHE A 806 12.73 -33.97 2.33
CA PHE A 806 13.15 -34.71 1.13
C PHE A 806 13.08 -36.23 1.29
N GLY A 807 13.11 -36.74 2.54
CA GLY A 807 12.93 -38.15 2.84
C GLY A 807 11.48 -38.60 2.70
N ASN A 808 10.52 -37.81 3.21
CA ASN A 808 9.12 -38.20 3.28
C ASN A 808 8.22 -37.60 2.19
N TYR A 809 8.69 -36.59 1.45
CA TYR A 809 7.91 -35.89 0.44
C TYR A 809 8.62 -35.84 -0.91
N ASP A 810 7.84 -35.91 -1.99
CA ASP A 810 8.23 -35.39 -3.30
C ASP A 810 8.02 -33.88 -3.30
N VAL A 811 9.02 -33.16 -3.77
CA VAL A 811 9.04 -31.70 -3.77
C VAL A 811 9.51 -31.21 -5.13
N GLU A 812 8.79 -30.26 -5.71
CA GLU A 812 9.17 -29.64 -6.98
C GLU A 812 8.83 -28.14 -7.02
N LEU A 813 9.50 -27.40 -7.90
CA LEU A 813 9.12 -26.03 -8.21
C LEU A 813 7.85 -26.05 -9.08
N PRO A 814 6.95 -25.06 -8.90
CA PRO A 814 5.83 -24.85 -9.81
C PRO A 814 6.30 -24.79 -11.26
N THR A 815 5.51 -25.36 -12.18
CA THR A 815 5.86 -25.43 -13.61
C THR A 815 6.11 -24.06 -14.23
N GLU A 816 5.43 -23.03 -13.73
CA GLU A 816 5.62 -21.62 -14.12
C GLU A 816 7.04 -21.08 -13.89
N TYR A 817 7.78 -21.65 -12.94
CA TYR A 817 9.17 -21.28 -12.65
C TYR A 817 10.16 -21.91 -13.65
N LYS A 818 9.71 -22.83 -14.51
CA LYS A 818 10.51 -23.48 -15.56
C LYS A 818 11.81 -24.14 -15.04
N GLY A 819 11.80 -24.59 -13.79
CA GLY A 819 12.96 -25.18 -13.11
C GLY A 819 13.98 -24.17 -12.59
N GLU A 820 13.70 -22.86 -12.67
CA GLU A 820 14.57 -21.80 -12.15
C GLU A 820 14.03 -21.29 -10.81
N ARG A 821 14.91 -20.94 -9.87
CA ARG A 821 14.47 -20.32 -8.61
C ARG A 821 14.13 -18.84 -8.81
N PRO A 822 13.11 -18.29 -8.12
CA PRO A 822 12.92 -16.85 -8.07
C PRO A 822 14.15 -16.15 -7.44
N PRO A 823 14.47 -14.92 -7.89
CA PRO A 823 15.66 -14.20 -7.44
C PRO A 823 15.53 -13.73 -5.98
N THR A 824 16.63 -13.73 -5.26
CA THR A 824 16.76 -13.11 -3.94
C THR A 824 16.62 -11.59 -4.05
N VAL A 825 15.95 -10.98 -3.09
CA VAL A 825 15.74 -9.52 -3.04
C VAL A 825 16.76 -8.89 -2.11
N TRP A 826 17.48 -7.88 -2.60
CA TRP A 826 18.34 -7.05 -1.77
C TRP A 826 17.55 -5.86 -1.23
N LEU A 827 17.58 -5.69 0.09
CA LEU A 827 17.15 -4.46 0.73
C LEU A 827 18.36 -3.88 1.45
N THR A 828 18.99 -2.88 0.82
CA THR A 828 20.27 -2.32 1.28
C THR A 828 21.33 -3.42 1.43
N GLU A 829 21.81 -3.69 2.63
CA GLU A 829 22.84 -4.68 2.94
C GLU A 829 22.31 -6.07 3.31
N ALA A 830 20.98 -6.24 3.40
CA ALA A 830 20.34 -7.49 3.74
C ALA A 830 19.78 -8.20 2.50
N GLN A 831 19.91 -9.53 2.46
CA GLN A 831 19.35 -10.39 1.43
C GLN A 831 18.15 -11.16 1.97
N PHE A 832 17.01 -10.98 1.32
CA PHE A 832 15.77 -11.67 1.65
C PHE A 832 15.47 -12.76 0.62
N PRO A 833 15.03 -13.96 1.04
CA PRO A 833 14.45 -14.90 0.10
C PRO A 833 13.25 -14.26 -0.62
N PRO A 834 12.89 -14.74 -1.82
CA PRO A 834 11.62 -14.39 -2.44
C PRO A 834 10.45 -14.81 -1.52
N MET A 835 9.84 -13.83 -0.86
CA MET A 835 8.84 -14.08 0.21
C MET A 835 7.56 -14.73 -0.31
N ASP A 836 7.30 -14.63 -1.61
CA ASP A 836 6.17 -15.21 -2.34
C ASP A 836 6.51 -16.51 -3.08
N ALA A 837 7.72 -17.06 -2.87
CA ALA A 837 8.13 -18.28 -3.56
C ALA A 837 7.30 -19.50 -3.12
N ARG A 838 6.90 -20.29 -4.11
CA ARG A 838 6.04 -21.46 -3.95
C ARG A 838 6.78 -22.76 -4.22
N MET A 839 6.35 -23.83 -3.57
CA MET A 839 6.73 -25.21 -3.89
C MET A 839 5.49 -26.08 -3.99
N ARG A 840 5.58 -27.16 -4.80
CA ARG A 840 4.61 -28.25 -4.78
C ARG A 840 5.20 -29.39 -3.97
N VAL A 841 4.39 -29.97 -3.09
CA VAL A 841 4.76 -31.09 -2.23
C VAL A 841 3.75 -32.23 -2.36
N ARG A 842 4.21 -33.47 -2.22
CA ARG A 842 3.36 -34.67 -2.14
C ARG A 842 3.98 -35.67 -1.18
N ARG A 843 3.20 -36.19 -0.23
CA ARG A 843 3.70 -37.23 0.70
C ARG A 843 4.01 -38.52 -0.06
N ARG A 844 5.20 -39.09 0.17
CA ARG A 844 5.62 -40.38 -0.38
C ARG A 844 4.92 -41.51 0.37
N GLU A 845 4.57 -42.58 -0.35
CA GLU A 845 4.19 -43.84 0.28
C GLU A 845 5.44 -44.44 0.96
N LYS A 846 5.32 -44.81 2.24
CA LYS A 846 6.38 -45.55 2.94
C LYS A 846 6.49 -46.92 2.26
N VAL A 847 7.59 -47.18 1.58
CA VAL A 847 7.94 -48.51 1.06
C VAL A 847 8.44 -49.39 2.19
#